data_AF-W1Q859-F1
#
_entry.id   AF-W1Q859-F1
#
_cell.length_a   1.000
_cell.length_b   1.000
_cell.length_c   1.000
_cell.angle_alpha   90.00
_cell.angle_beta   90.00
_cell.angle_gamma   90.00
#
_symmetry.space_group_name_H-M   'P 1'
#
loop_
_entity.id
_entity.type
_entity.pdbx_description
1 polymer ?
#
loop_
_entity_poly.entity_id
_entity_poly.type
_entity_poly.pdbx_seq_one_letter_code
_entity_poly.pdbx_strand_id
1 'polypeptide(L)'
;MAARNLTSRSPHMESNSSGGSSTDPFNQEYEPQSYDESSSNSNGSKSPEEGKQFLEYNNSYRDSTSSIVNPFGSNNNLNTQPLDYDRYPQGLTGSRAVSMGSTGSQLEGVRANRYSDGSSQLSEKSSNPFLVDTDFSPFGGYPASSFPLHIDEKEEDDYLHNPDPIADAEYDKHRFRNDLKSMDKRSLSALIGCILLALGALCLFVVWPALTFTGVTDHLDSKPYHDTYVLLTDYVYPQLSAIRTSLVDEDTPESAKTRTAKDGSLWKLVFSDEFAAEGRTFYDGDDQFWYAPDFHYDATKDLEWYDPDAVTTKNGTLQLRMDAYKNHNLFYRSGMLHSWNRMCFTQGVMEVSAKFPNYGNVSGLWPGMWSLGNLARPGYQATSEGVWPFSYEACDAGITANQSSSDGISYLAGQKLNSCTCDGEDHPNQGTGRGAPEIDIIEGEVDTGIRNGVASQSFQTAPMDIWYMPDYNFIEIHNASITTVNTYCGGPFQQAVSTTTTLNTAWYELGEGTRYFQKYAYEYLNDNDSGYIRWFVGDNPTATLHAYALAPNGNIDWRRISKEPMSMILNFGISNNWAYIDWPSIDFPAVMEIDYVRIYQPNDSVSLTCDPQDYPTYDYIKSHPTAYENWNHTTWKSAGYSFPKNKLTGC
;
A
#
# COMPACT_ATOMS: atom_id res chain seq x y z
N MET A 1 24.72 37.99 19.98
CA MET A 1 24.01 39.30 19.94
C MET A 1 22.94 39.19 18.87
N ALA A 2 21.70 39.65 19.04
CA ALA A 2 21.11 40.37 20.18
C ALA A 2 20.05 39.51 20.90
N ALA A 3 19.80 39.81 22.18
CA ALA A 3 18.73 39.15 22.95
C ALA A 3 17.40 39.91 22.79
N ARG A 4 16.27 39.19 22.76
CA ARG A 4 14.92 39.75 22.96
C ARG A 4 14.39 39.34 24.34
N ASN A 5 13.61 40.23 24.95
CA ASN A 5 13.22 40.16 26.35
C ASN A 5 11.76 39.68 26.49
N LEU A 6 11.57 38.50 27.09
CA LEU A 6 10.25 37.89 27.30
C LEU A 6 9.72 38.18 28.71
N THR A 7 9.15 39.38 28.92
CA THR A 7 8.49 39.74 30.19
C THR A 7 7.17 40.49 29.96
N SER A 8 6.08 39.76 29.70
CA SER A 8 4.71 40.31 29.61
C SER A 8 3.67 39.47 30.34
N ARG A 9 3.91 39.30 31.65
CA ARG A 9 2.95 39.03 32.75
C ARG A 9 1.54 38.52 32.39
N SER A 10 1.23 37.29 32.81
CA SER A 10 -0.13 36.94 33.20
C SER A 10 -0.57 37.74 34.44
N PRO A 11 -1.84 38.15 34.57
CA PRO A 11 -2.36 38.72 35.80
C PRO A 11 -2.75 37.61 36.79
N HIS A 12 -2.02 37.51 37.91
CA HIS A 12 -2.56 36.83 39.09
C HIS A 12 -3.70 37.66 39.69
N MET A 13 -4.79 37.00 40.09
CA MET A 13 -5.69 37.57 41.10
C MET A 13 -5.26 37.08 42.49
N GLU A 14 -5.10 38.03 43.41
CA GLU A 14 -4.78 37.74 44.81
C GLU A 14 -6.02 37.24 45.57
N SER A 15 -5.81 36.34 46.54
CA SER A 15 -6.83 35.95 47.49
C SER A 15 -7.13 37.10 48.46
N ASN A 16 -8.41 37.37 48.71
CA ASN A 16 -8.80 38.29 49.78
C ASN A 16 -10.08 37.81 50.47
N SER A 17 -10.09 37.84 51.81
CA SER A 17 -11.06 37.12 52.62
C SER A 17 -11.97 38.05 53.43
N SER A 18 -13.26 38.08 53.10
CA SER A 18 -14.32 38.69 53.93
C SER A 18 -15.66 38.04 53.61
N GLY A 19 -16.34 37.49 54.62
CA GLY A 19 -17.56 36.70 54.44
C GLY A 19 -18.85 37.52 54.31
N GLY A 20 -19.88 36.92 53.70
CA GLY A 20 -21.24 37.45 53.57
C GLY A 20 -22.24 36.32 53.33
N SER A 21 -23.41 36.38 54.00
CA SER A 21 -24.41 35.32 54.05
C SER A 21 -25.30 35.23 52.79
N SER A 22 -25.72 34.00 52.43
CA SER A 22 -27.00 33.61 51.76
C SER A 22 -27.35 34.29 50.41
N THR A 23 -27.84 33.59 49.38
CA THR A 23 -28.88 32.53 49.36
C THR A 23 -28.72 31.55 48.20
N ASP A 24 -29.11 30.28 48.41
CA ASP A 24 -29.28 29.26 47.37
C ASP A 24 -30.75 29.22 46.88
N PRO A 25 -31.04 29.27 45.56
CA PRO A 25 -32.40 29.24 45.01
C PRO A 25 -32.86 27.90 44.40
N PHE A 26 -32.09 26.80 44.45
CA PHE A 26 -32.48 25.53 43.80
C PHE A 26 -32.41 24.28 44.70
N ASN A 27 -33.40 24.15 45.58
CA ASN A 27 -33.75 22.85 46.18
C ASN A 27 -35.27 22.62 46.15
N GLN A 28 -35.72 21.63 45.38
CA GLN A 28 -37.04 21.02 45.50
C GLN A 28 -36.92 19.51 45.30
N GLU A 29 -37.04 18.78 46.40
CA GLU A 29 -37.14 17.32 46.45
C GLU A 29 -38.48 16.86 45.88
N TYR A 30 -38.51 15.67 45.25
CA TYR A 30 -39.75 14.89 45.08
C TYR A 30 -39.44 13.40 45.15
N GLU A 31 -40.01 12.71 46.13
CA GLU A 31 -39.93 11.25 46.29
C GLU A 31 -40.87 10.49 45.33
N PRO A 32 -40.58 9.21 45.03
CA PRO A 32 -41.31 8.43 44.03
C PRO A 32 -42.60 7.79 44.57
N GLN A 33 -43.52 7.46 43.66
CA GLN A 33 -44.61 6.51 43.92
C GLN A 33 -44.75 5.48 42.80
N SER A 34 -44.83 4.21 43.19
CA SER A 34 -45.12 3.04 42.35
C SER A 34 -46.60 2.69 42.38
N TYR A 35 -47.17 2.19 41.28
CA TYR A 35 -48.29 1.23 41.30
C TYR A 35 -48.36 0.38 40.03
N ASP A 36 -48.53 -0.93 40.20
CA ASP A 36 -48.95 -1.88 39.16
C ASP A 36 -50.49 -1.89 39.04
N GLU A 37 -51.05 -2.18 37.85
CA GLU A 37 -51.80 -3.43 37.63
C GLU A 37 -52.35 -3.66 36.20
N SER A 38 -52.26 -4.93 35.81
CA SER A 38 -52.94 -5.74 34.78
C SER A 38 -54.20 -5.25 33.99
N SER A 39 -54.07 -5.32 32.66
CA SER A 39 -54.81 -6.24 31.75
C SER A 39 -56.12 -5.88 30.98
N SER A 40 -56.12 -6.37 29.73
CA SER A 40 -57.22 -7.04 28.98
C SER A 40 -58.06 -6.30 27.91
N ASN A 41 -58.01 -6.86 26.69
CA ASN A 41 -59.03 -6.99 25.63
C ASN A 41 -59.93 -5.80 25.19
N SER A 42 -59.87 -5.47 23.89
CA SER A 42 -60.92 -5.91 22.92
C SER A 42 -60.55 -5.65 21.45
N ASN A 43 -61.29 -6.28 20.52
CA ASN A 43 -60.99 -6.36 19.09
C ASN A 43 -61.44 -5.12 18.27
N GLY A 44 -60.83 -4.92 17.08
CA GLY A 44 -61.69 -4.93 15.87
C GLY A 44 -61.53 -3.91 14.74
N SER A 45 -60.53 -4.12 13.87
CA SER A 45 -60.63 -4.04 12.39
C SER A 45 -60.49 -2.71 11.61
N LYS A 46 -59.97 -2.89 10.37
CA LYS A 46 -59.99 -2.06 9.15
C LYS A 46 -58.94 -0.93 8.98
N SER A 47 -57.94 -1.26 8.15
CA SER A 47 -57.07 -0.35 7.38
C SER A 47 -57.84 0.41 6.27
N PRO A 48 -57.16 1.35 5.60
CA PRO A 48 -56.87 1.16 4.16
C PRO A 48 -55.36 1.18 3.84
N GLU A 49 -55.01 0.85 2.59
CA GLU A 49 -53.63 0.69 2.10
C GLU A 49 -53.21 1.84 1.16
N GLU A 50 -52.04 2.42 1.42
CA GLU A 50 -51.12 3.04 0.43
C GLU A 50 -49.68 2.84 0.97
N GLY A 51 -48.62 2.63 0.19
CA GLY A 51 -48.51 2.43 -1.27
C GLY A 51 -47.03 2.34 -1.68
N LYS A 52 -46.35 1.21 -1.40
CA LYS A 52 -44.90 1.06 -1.66
C LYS A 52 -44.62 0.64 -3.11
N GLN A 53 -43.84 1.45 -3.85
CA GLN A 53 -43.24 1.04 -5.11
C GLN A 53 -41.85 0.42 -4.89
N PHE A 54 -41.68 -0.82 -5.34
CA PHE A 54 -40.37 -1.41 -5.68
C PHE A 54 -40.30 -1.56 -7.20
N LEU A 55 -39.13 -1.30 -7.78
CA LEU A 55 -38.86 -1.52 -9.20
C LEU A 55 -37.95 -2.74 -9.38
N GLU A 56 -38.55 -3.92 -9.53
CA GLU A 56 -37.84 -5.09 -10.07
C GLU A 56 -37.99 -5.12 -11.59
N TYR A 57 -36.86 -5.26 -12.29
CA TYR A 57 -36.83 -5.53 -13.73
C TYR A 57 -36.71 -7.04 -13.93
N ASN A 58 -37.74 -7.66 -14.51
CA ASN A 58 -37.74 -9.10 -14.80
C ASN A 58 -38.27 -9.35 -16.22
N ASN A 59 -37.54 -10.12 -17.01
CA ASN A 59 -38.01 -10.63 -18.29
C ASN A 59 -37.22 -11.90 -18.66
N SER A 60 -37.93 -12.96 -19.07
CA SER A 60 -37.37 -14.31 -19.14
C SER A 60 -37.67 -15.00 -20.47
N TYR A 61 -36.66 -15.71 -20.98
CA TYR A 61 -36.71 -16.85 -21.91
C TYR A 61 -37.71 -16.85 -23.09
N ARG A 62 -37.18 -17.01 -24.31
CA ARG A 62 -37.24 -18.35 -24.96
C ARG A 62 -36.31 -18.56 -26.15
N ASP A 63 -36.13 -19.84 -26.45
CA ASP A 63 -35.17 -20.48 -27.35
C ASP A 63 -35.39 -20.17 -28.85
N SER A 64 -34.32 -20.24 -29.65
CA SER A 64 -34.13 -21.32 -30.65
C SER A 64 -32.86 -21.15 -31.50
N THR A 65 -32.23 -22.27 -31.86
CA THR A 65 -31.04 -22.32 -32.74
C THR A 65 -31.38 -22.46 -34.21
N SER A 66 -30.70 -21.73 -35.11
CA SER A 66 -30.15 -22.28 -36.37
C SER A 66 -29.36 -21.22 -37.16
N SER A 67 -28.47 -21.68 -38.02
CA SER A 67 -27.70 -20.87 -38.98
C SER A 67 -28.44 -20.74 -40.33
N ILE A 68 -28.25 -19.63 -41.06
CA ILE A 68 -27.95 -19.60 -42.52
C ILE A 68 -27.78 -18.17 -43.09
N VAL A 69 -26.92 -18.12 -44.11
CA VAL A 69 -26.50 -17.08 -45.06
C VAL A 69 -27.51 -15.97 -45.48
N ASN A 70 -27.11 -14.71 -45.26
CA ASN A 70 -27.07 -13.54 -46.16
C ASN A 70 -28.06 -13.38 -47.37
N PRO A 71 -28.93 -12.35 -47.33
CA PRO A 71 -29.52 -11.63 -48.49
C PRO A 71 -29.43 -10.07 -48.37
N PHE A 72 -29.53 -9.17 -49.37
CA PHE A 72 -29.50 -9.08 -50.86
C PHE A 72 -29.17 -7.57 -51.18
N GLY A 73 -28.78 -7.09 -52.36
CA GLY A 73 -28.51 -7.69 -53.67
C GLY A 73 -29.25 -7.00 -54.84
N SER A 74 -28.57 -6.19 -55.69
CA SER A 74 -29.04 -5.75 -57.04
C SER A 74 -28.02 -4.84 -57.78
N ASN A 75 -27.92 -4.81 -59.13
CA ASN A 75 -28.15 -5.87 -60.13
C ASN A 75 -27.58 -5.51 -61.54
N ASN A 76 -27.64 -6.48 -62.47
CA ASN A 76 -27.57 -6.37 -63.95
C ASN A 76 -26.21 -6.13 -64.66
N ASN A 77 -25.67 -7.18 -65.30
CA ASN A 77 -25.97 -7.48 -66.72
C ASN A 77 -25.49 -8.88 -67.17
N LEU A 78 -26.19 -9.49 -68.13
CA LEU A 78 -25.78 -10.69 -68.89
C LEU A 78 -25.09 -10.22 -70.21
N ASN A 79 -24.40 -11.00 -71.05
CA ASN A 79 -24.25 -12.47 -71.26
C ASN A 79 -22.79 -12.72 -71.83
N THR A 80 -22.26 -13.86 -72.30
CA THR A 80 -22.79 -15.16 -72.83
C THR A 80 -21.74 -16.29 -72.66
N GLN A 81 -21.96 -17.46 -73.27
CA GLN A 81 -21.10 -18.68 -73.36
C GLN A 81 -20.62 -18.92 -74.83
N PRO A 82 -19.75 -19.92 -75.20
CA PRO A 82 -19.27 -21.08 -74.43
C PRO A 82 -17.77 -21.53 -74.54
N LEU A 83 -17.31 -22.21 -73.48
CA LEU A 83 -16.54 -23.48 -73.36
C LEU A 83 -15.34 -23.90 -74.27
N ASP A 84 -14.32 -24.40 -73.56
CA ASP A 84 -13.48 -25.61 -73.76
C ASP A 84 -12.62 -25.86 -75.02
N TYR A 85 -11.31 -26.10 -74.81
CA TYR A 85 -10.78 -27.48 -74.72
C TYR A 85 -9.36 -27.52 -74.13
N ASP A 86 -9.24 -28.08 -72.94
CA ASP A 86 -7.94 -28.34 -72.28
C ASP A 86 -7.42 -29.76 -72.62
N ARG A 87 -6.08 -29.97 -72.64
CA ARG A 87 -5.47 -31.28 -72.99
C ARG A 87 -4.28 -31.64 -72.09
N TYR A 88 -4.58 -31.93 -70.83
CA TYR A 88 -3.65 -32.42 -69.80
C TYR A 88 -3.00 -33.78 -70.18
N PRO A 89 -1.83 -34.14 -69.58
CA PRO A 89 -1.77 -34.58 -68.17
C PRO A 89 -0.99 -33.63 -67.25
N GLN A 90 -1.29 -33.68 -65.94
CA GLN A 90 -0.44 -33.09 -64.89
C GLN A 90 0.68 -34.07 -64.47
N GLY A 91 1.85 -33.56 -64.07
CA GLY A 91 2.97 -34.36 -63.54
C GLY A 91 3.97 -33.51 -62.76
N LEU A 92 4.42 -33.99 -61.60
CA LEU A 92 5.19 -33.18 -60.64
C LEU A 92 6.66 -33.00 -61.03
N THR A 93 7.13 -31.76 -61.02
CA THR A 93 8.38 -31.22 -60.40
C THR A 93 8.46 -29.72 -60.76
N GLY A 94 9.21 -28.83 -60.10
CA GLY A 94 10.28 -29.01 -59.12
C GLY A 94 11.52 -28.24 -59.59
N SER A 95 12.19 -27.53 -58.67
CA SER A 95 13.47 -26.82 -58.87
C SER A 95 13.50 -25.57 -59.76
N ARG A 96 13.76 -24.42 -59.12
CA ARG A 96 14.67 -23.37 -59.66
C ARG A 96 15.75 -23.04 -58.62
N ALA A 97 16.83 -23.83 -58.65
CA ALA A 97 18.19 -23.31 -58.49
C ALA A 97 18.71 -22.95 -59.90
N VAL A 98 19.89 -22.37 -60.17
CA VAL A 98 21.14 -22.14 -59.42
C VAL A 98 21.70 -20.75 -59.86
N SER A 99 22.94 -20.24 -59.68
CA SER A 99 24.22 -20.70 -59.10
C SER A 99 25.18 -19.53 -58.85
N MET A 100 25.88 -19.58 -57.70
CA MET A 100 27.30 -19.20 -57.52
C MET A 100 27.70 -17.69 -57.62
N GLY A 101 28.85 -17.28 -57.07
CA GLY A 101 29.93 -18.07 -56.45
C GLY A 101 30.63 -17.39 -55.27
N SER A 102 31.51 -18.13 -54.60
CA SER A 102 32.21 -17.73 -53.37
C SER A 102 33.69 -18.11 -53.41
N THR A 103 34.51 -17.50 -52.55
CA THR A 103 35.93 -17.85 -52.39
C THR A 103 36.36 -17.88 -50.92
N GLY A 104 36.83 -19.05 -50.47
CA GLY A 104 37.96 -19.19 -49.53
C GLY A 104 37.78 -18.82 -48.05
N SER A 105 37.50 -19.82 -47.21
CA SER A 105 38.42 -20.21 -46.12
C SER A 105 38.06 -21.59 -45.56
N GLN A 106 38.99 -22.22 -44.83
CA GLN A 106 38.88 -23.54 -44.20
C GLN A 106 38.27 -23.38 -42.78
N LEU A 107 37.69 -24.39 -42.11
CA LEU A 107 38.31 -25.67 -41.73
C LEU A 107 37.26 -26.74 -41.28
N GLU A 108 37.71 -28.00 -41.33
CA GLU A 108 37.19 -29.29 -40.83
C GLU A 108 35.86 -29.42 -40.04
N GLY A 109 35.09 -30.48 -40.35
CA GLY A 109 33.91 -30.92 -39.60
C GLY A 109 33.31 -32.24 -40.12
N VAL A 110 34.00 -33.38 -39.94
CA VAL A 110 33.63 -34.66 -40.57
C VAL A 110 32.56 -35.46 -39.80
N ARG A 111 31.47 -35.90 -40.48
CA ARG A 111 30.86 -37.24 -40.27
C ARG A 111 29.83 -37.72 -41.31
N ALA A 112 30.21 -38.78 -42.03
CA ALA A 112 29.42 -39.98 -42.42
C ALA A 112 28.06 -39.87 -43.16
N ASN A 113 28.11 -40.14 -44.48
CA ASN A 113 27.24 -40.99 -45.31
C ASN A 113 25.92 -41.57 -44.74
N ARG A 114 24.87 -41.54 -45.59
CA ARG A 114 24.35 -42.77 -46.26
C ARG A 114 23.60 -42.45 -47.57
N TYR A 115 23.72 -43.35 -48.54
CA TYR A 115 22.98 -43.38 -49.81
C TYR A 115 21.69 -44.19 -49.69
N SER A 116 20.71 -43.90 -50.55
CA SER A 116 19.85 -44.91 -51.18
C SER A 116 19.33 -44.39 -52.54
N ASP A 117 19.29 -45.28 -53.53
CA ASP A 117 19.06 -44.96 -54.96
C ASP A 117 17.57 -44.92 -55.37
N GLY A 118 17.27 -44.44 -56.59
CA GLY A 118 15.91 -44.51 -57.17
C GLY A 118 15.77 -43.85 -58.55
N SER A 119 15.56 -44.65 -59.61
CA SER A 119 15.81 -44.23 -61.00
C SER A 119 14.72 -44.62 -62.04
N SER A 120 14.35 -43.68 -62.92
CA SER A 120 13.94 -43.88 -64.34
C SER A 120 13.80 -42.51 -65.03
N GLN A 121 14.13 -42.21 -66.31
CA GLN A 121 14.13 -42.93 -67.60
C GLN A 121 12.72 -43.10 -68.24
N LEU A 122 12.46 -42.91 -69.55
CA LEU A 122 13.28 -42.50 -70.72
C LEU A 122 12.37 -42.22 -71.97
N SER A 123 12.89 -41.53 -73.02
CA SER A 123 12.71 -41.76 -74.50
C SER A 123 11.32 -41.94 -75.19
N GLU A 124 11.12 -41.82 -76.53
CA GLU A 124 11.89 -41.24 -77.66
C GLU A 124 11.05 -41.10 -78.98
N LYS A 125 11.54 -40.22 -79.89
CA LYS A 125 11.60 -40.29 -81.40
C LYS A 125 10.42 -40.70 -82.32
N SER A 126 10.58 -40.21 -83.57
CA SER A 126 10.23 -40.80 -84.89
C SER A 126 8.81 -40.53 -85.48
N SER A 127 8.62 -40.40 -86.82
CA SER A 127 9.56 -40.05 -87.92
C SER A 127 8.88 -39.86 -89.31
N ASN A 128 9.27 -38.82 -90.06
CA ASN A 128 9.44 -38.82 -91.55
C ASN A 128 8.16 -39.04 -92.44
N PRO A 129 8.26 -39.10 -93.81
CA PRO A 129 8.68 -38.03 -94.74
C PRO A 129 7.75 -37.87 -96.00
N PHE A 130 8.05 -36.91 -96.90
CA PHE A 130 7.41 -36.67 -98.23
C PHE A 130 5.91 -36.28 -98.18
N LEU A 131 5.38 -35.17 -98.71
CA LEU A 131 5.71 -34.13 -99.71
C LEU A 131 4.77 -32.90 -99.43
N VAL A 132 4.85 -31.69 -100.01
CA VAL A 132 5.62 -31.05 -101.11
C VAL A 132 6.17 -29.69 -100.60
N ASP A 133 6.77 -28.85 -101.45
CA ASP A 133 7.35 -27.53 -101.14
C ASP A 133 6.39 -26.47 -100.57
N THR A 134 6.87 -25.71 -99.58
CA THR A 134 6.45 -24.33 -99.28
C THR A 134 7.67 -23.46 -99.01
N ASP A 135 7.63 -22.21 -99.50
CA ASP A 135 8.72 -21.24 -99.42
C ASP A 135 8.85 -20.71 -97.96
N PHE A 136 9.87 -21.17 -97.22
CA PHE A 136 10.04 -20.87 -95.79
C PHE A 136 11.19 -19.89 -95.54
N SER A 137 10.88 -18.59 -95.51
CA SER A 137 11.78 -17.57 -94.95
C SER A 137 11.79 -17.66 -93.41
N PRO A 138 12.96 -17.76 -92.75
CA PRO A 138 13.03 -17.81 -91.29
C PRO A 138 12.56 -16.53 -90.59
N PHE A 139 12.39 -15.43 -91.33
CA PHE A 139 11.88 -14.15 -90.84
C PHE A 139 10.50 -13.76 -91.42
N GLY A 140 9.92 -14.62 -92.27
CA GLY A 140 8.53 -14.54 -92.72
C GLY A 140 8.15 -13.37 -93.65
N GLY A 141 7.95 -13.67 -94.94
CA GLY A 141 7.07 -12.85 -95.80
C GLY A 141 7.64 -12.29 -97.10
N TYR A 142 8.96 -12.37 -97.33
CA TYR A 142 9.58 -11.98 -98.61
C TYR A 142 10.24 -13.20 -99.29
N PRO A 143 10.13 -13.35 -100.63
CA PRO A 143 10.74 -14.46 -101.34
C PRO A 143 12.26 -14.35 -101.35
N ALA A 144 12.96 -15.48 -101.26
CA ALA A 144 14.40 -15.55 -100.96
C ALA A 144 15.32 -14.78 -101.95
N SER A 145 14.83 -14.47 -103.16
CA SER A 145 15.51 -13.60 -104.14
C SER A 145 15.51 -12.09 -103.78
N SER A 146 14.96 -11.72 -102.62
CA SER A 146 14.76 -10.32 -102.19
C SER A 146 15.63 -9.88 -101.01
N PHE A 147 16.50 -10.75 -100.49
CA PHE A 147 17.41 -10.46 -99.38
C PHE A 147 18.86 -10.29 -99.89
N PRO A 148 19.34 -9.04 -100.07
CA PRO A 148 20.76 -8.75 -100.23
C PRO A 148 21.42 -8.66 -98.85
N LEU A 149 21.82 -9.81 -98.30
CA LEU A 149 22.71 -9.91 -97.15
C LEU A 149 23.78 -10.95 -97.50
N HIS A 150 25.00 -10.51 -97.74
CA HIS A 150 26.14 -11.41 -97.86
C HIS A 150 26.70 -11.73 -96.48
N ILE A 151 27.11 -12.98 -96.24
CA ILE A 151 27.66 -13.43 -94.95
C ILE A 151 29.03 -12.78 -94.61
N ASP A 152 29.57 -11.99 -95.53
CA ASP A 152 30.80 -11.19 -95.39
C ASP A 152 30.50 -9.70 -95.12
N GLU A 153 29.23 -9.28 -95.13
CA GLU A 153 28.81 -7.93 -94.74
C GLU A 153 28.62 -7.87 -93.21
N LYS A 154 29.25 -6.87 -92.58
CA LYS A 154 29.22 -6.68 -91.13
C LYS A 154 27.99 -5.86 -90.73
N GLU A 155 27.16 -6.39 -89.84
CA GLU A 155 25.96 -5.70 -89.33
C GLU A 155 26.32 -4.77 -88.15
N GLU A 156 25.46 -3.79 -87.84
CA GLU A 156 25.78 -2.76 -86.81
C GLU A 156 25.73 -3.29 -85.37
N ASP A 157 25.06 -4.44 -85.14
CA ASP A 157 24.93 -5.12 -83.84
C ASP A 157 25.79 -6.39 -83.71
N ASP A 158 26.64 -6.72 -84.70
CA ASP A 158 27.60 -7.85 -84.66
C ASP A 158 28.44 -7.88 -83.36
N TYR A 159 28.74 -6.72 -82.79
CA TYR A 159 29.51 -6.56 -81.55
C TYR A 159 28.80 -7.14 -80.31
N LEU A 160 27.49 -7.34 -80.38
CA LEU A 160 26.66 -7.90 -79.31
C LEU A 160 26.57 -9.44 -79.39
N HIS A 161 26.94 -10.01 -80.55
CA HIS A 161 26.72 -11.43 -80.86
C HIS A 161 28.01 -12.22 -81.11
N ASN A 162 29.12 -11.56 -81.46
CA ASN A 162 30.46 -12.15 -81.46
C ASN A 162 31.24 -11.74 -80.18
N PRO A 163 31.44 -12.63 -79.19
CA PRO A 163 32.17 -12.30 -77.96
C PRO A 163 33.67 -12.11 -78.22
N ASP A 164 34.23 -11.00 -77.77
CA ASP A 164 35.67 -10.72 -77.81
C ASP A 164 36.29 -11.08 -76.44
N PRO A 165 37.03 -12.19 -76.32
CA PRO A 165 37.56 -12.65 -75.04
C PRO A 165 38.66 -11.75 -74.45
N ILE A 166 39.12 -10.72 -75.17
CA ILE A 166 40.04 -9.70 -74.65
C ILE A 166 39.24 -8.52 -74.10
N ALA A 167 38.27 -8.01 -74.87
CA ALA A 167 37.43 -6.88 -74.44
C ALA A 167 36.52 -7.26 -73.26
N ASP A 168 35.89 -8.44 -73.30
CA ASP A 168 35.05 -8.96 -72.23
C ASP A 168 35.85 -9.14 -70.93
N ALA A 169 37.09 -9.63 -71.02
CA ALA A 169 37.97 -9.80 -69.88
C ALA A 169 38.42 -8.46 -69.25
N GLU A 170 38.57 -7.40 -70.05
CA GLU A 170 38.84 -6.05 -69.52
C GLU A 170 37.58 -5.40 -68.92
N TYR A 171 36.39 -5.69 -69.47
CA TYR A 171 35.12 -5.29 -68.86
C TYR A 171 34.92 -5.97 -67.50
N ASP A 172 35.01 -7.30 -67.43
CA ASP A 172 34.69 -8.07 -66.22
C ASP A 172 35.65 -7.70 -65.06
N LYS A 173 36.93 -7.43 -65.37
CA LYS A 173 37.94 -6.92 -64.43
C LYS A 173 37.58 -5.58 -63.78
N HIS A 174 36.74 -4.77 -64.43
CA HIS A 174 36.28 -3.48 -63.92
C HIS A 174 34.76 -3.42 -63.72
N ARG A 175 34.07 -4.57 -63.79
CA ARG A 175 32.61 -4.68 -63.88
C ARG A 175 31.85 -3.84 -62.88
N PHE A 176 32.19 -3.91 -61.59
CA PHE A 176 31.54 -3.09 -60.56
C PHE A 176 31.59 -1.58 -60.86
N ARG A 177 32.65 -1.07 -61.50
CA ARG A 177 32.75 0.36 -61.90
C ARG A 177 32.08 0.65 -63.24
N ASN A 178 31.84 -0.36 -64.08
CA ASN A 178 31.14 -0.21 -65.36
C ASN A 178 29.63 -0.32 -65.16
N ASP A 179 29.17 -1.35 -64.44
CA ASP A 179 27.78 -1.54 -64.01
C ASP A 179 27.28 -0.33 -63.18
N LEU A 180 28.14 0.29 -62.36
CA LEU A 180 27.81 1.54 -61.64
C LEU A 180 27.71 2.78 -62.56
N LYS A 181 28.37 2.79 -63.73
CA LYS A 181 28.26 3.87 -64.74
C LYS A 181 27.04 3.69 -65.64
N SER A 182 26.68 2.46 -65.97
CA SER A 182 25.52 2.11 -66.80
C SER A 182 24.22 1.93 -66.00
N MET A 183 24.30 2.02 -64.66
CA MET A 183 23.18 1.77 -63.75
C MET A 183 21.94 2.62 -64.07
N ASP A 184 20.82 1.94 -64.28
CA ASP A 184 19.54 2.60 -64.55
C ASP A 184 19.01 3.36 -63.31
N LYS A 185 18.09 4.32 -63.54
CA LYS A 185 17.52 5.16 -62.47
C LYS A 185 16.76 4.37 -61.40
N ARG A 186 16.19 3.21 -61.73
CA ARG A 186 15.49 2.31 -60.79
C ARG A 186 16.45 1.49 -59.93
N SER A 187 17.56 1.05 -60.51
CA SER A 187 18.63 0.36 -59.78
C SER A 187 19.40 1.32 -58.86
N LEU A 188 19.64 2.56 -59.31
CA LEU A 188 20.21 3.63 -58.51
C LEU A 188 19.32 3.96 -57.29
N SER A 189 17.99 4.09 -57.47
CA SER A 189 17.09 4.40 -56.37
C SER A 189 16.94 3.22 -55.39
N ALA A 190 16.98 1.97 -55.87
CA ALA A 190 17.04 0.79 -55.01
C ALA A 190 18.33 0.75 -54.17
N LEU A 191 19.50 1.01 -54.78
CA LEU A 191 20.79 1.06 -54.07
C LEU A 191 20.79 2.15 -52.97
N ILE A 192 20.29 3.35 -53.29
CA ILE A 192 20.13 4.44 -52.32
C ILE A 192 19.17 4.04 -51.19
N GLY A 193 18.06 3.37 -51.51
CA GLY A 193 17.11 2.85 -50.52
C GLY A 193 17.75 1.84 -49.56
N CYS A 194 18.55 0.91 -50.06
CA CYS A 194 19.30 -0.05 -49.23
C CYS A 194 20.32 0.64 -48.32
N ILE A 195 21.04 1.66 -48.81
CA ILE A 195 21.99 2.45 -48.01
C ILE A 195 21.25 3.23 -46.92
N LEU A 196 20.11 3.86 -47.23
CA LEU A 196 19.30 4.59 -46.26
C LEU A 196 18.70 3.67 -45.18
N LEU A 197 18.29 2.45 -45.53
CA LEU A 197 17.83 1.45 -44.55
C LEU A 197 18.97 0.97 -43.64
N ALA A 198 20.17 0.74 -44.19
CA ALA A 198 21.34 0.37 -43.39
C ALA A 198 21.78 1.49 -42.43
N LEU A 199 21.77 2.74 -42.89
CA LEU A 199 22.02 3.91 -42.05
C LEU A 199 20.93 4.10 -40.99
N GLY A 200 19.65 3.92 -41.34
CA GLY A 200 18.53 3.97 -40.40
C GLY A 200 18.64 2.93 -39.29
N ALA A 201 19.02 1.69 -39.63
CA ALA A 201 19.27 0.63 -38.65
C ALA A 201 20.47 0.96 -37.75
N LEU A 202 21.56 1.50 -38.29
CA LEU A 202 22.72 1.93 -37.50
C LEU A 202 22.37 3.11 -36.56
N CYS A 203 21.54 4.05 -37.02
CA CYS A 203 21.01 5.10 -36.16
C CYS A 203 20.12 4.55 -35.04
N LEU A 204 19.22 3.61 -35.32
CA LEU A 204 18.29 3.06 -34.33
C LEU A 204 18.95 2.13 -33.30
N PHE A 205 19.92 1.30 -33.72
CA PHE A 205 20.51 0.27 -32.86
C PHE A 205 21.89 0.64 -32.27
N VAL A 206 22.55 1.68 -32.78
CA VAL A 206 23.88 2.13 -32.28
C VAL A 206 23.84 3.58 -31.81
N VAL A 207 23.38 4.51 -32.64
CA VAL A 207 23.43 5.95 -32.30
C VAL A 207 22.40 6.33 -31.24
N TRP A 208 21.15 5.86 -31.37
CA TRP A 208 20.07 6.18 -30.44
C TRP A 208 20.36 5.69 -29.01
N PRO A 209 20.75 4.41 -28.76
CA PRO A 209 21.14 3.96 -27.43
C PRO A 209 22.37 4.70 -26.87
N ALA A 210 23.32 5.09 -27.73
CA ALA A 210 24.48 5.87 -27.29
C ALA A 210 24.12 7.30 -26.89
N LEU A 211 23.21 7.97 -27.61
CA LEU A 211 22.74 9.32 -27.30
C LEU A 211 21.90 9.37 -26.02
N THR A 212 21.01 8.40 -25.81
CA THR A 212 20.21 8.33 -24.57
C THR A 212 21.06 7.90 -23.36
N PHE A 213 21.99 6.96 -23.51
CA PHE A 213 22.91 6.57 -22.43
C PHE A 213 23.88 7.68 -22.02
N THR A 214 24.18 8.63 -22.91
CA THR A 214 25.08 9.77 -22.63
C THR A 214 24.35 11.04 -22.15
N GLY A 215 23.01 11.02 -22.04
CA GLY A 215 22.21 12.18 -21.61
C GLY A 215 22.24 13.37 -22.58
N VAL A 216 22.79 13.20 -23.78
CA VAL A 216 22.98 14.30 -24.75
C VAL A 216 21.65 14.78 -25.34
N THR A 217 20.60 13.94 -25.29
CA THR A 217 19.24 14.28 -25.74
C THR A 217 18.46 15.15 -24.75
N ASP A 218 18.95 15.37 -23.53
CA ASP A 218 18.22 16.05 -22.46
C ASP A 218 18.35 17.58 -22.58
N HIS A 219 17.96 18.09 -23.76
CA HIS A 219 17.89 19.52 -24.05
C HIS A 219 16.63 20.11 -23.42
N LEU A 220 16.80 20.58 -22.18
CA LEU A 220 15.87 21.42 -21.41
C LEU A 220 15.17 22.45 -22.31
N ASP A 221 13.86 22.25 -22.54
CA ASP A 221 13.05 23.04 -23.46
C ASP A 221 12.85 24.46 -22.89
N SER A 222 13.76 25.36 -23.28
CA SER A 222 14.08 26.59 -22.56
C SER A 222 13.06 27.71 -22.80
N LYS A 223 11.83 27.51 -22.33
CA LYS A 223 10.98 28.63 -21.90
C LYS A 223 11.54 29.16 -20.57
N PRO A 224 11.55 30.48 -20.35
CA PRO A 224 11.75 31.04 -19.02
C PRO A 224 10.48 30.82 -18.19
N TYR A 225 10.23 29.57 -17.82
CA TYR A 225 9.51 29.31 -16.58
C TYR A 225 10.37 29.94 -15.48
N HIS A 226 9.77 30.77 -14.64
CA HIS A 226 10.43 31.04 -13.37
C HIS A 226 10.35 29.72 -12.61
N ASP A 227 11.48 29.06 -12.42
CA ASP A 227 11.60 27.98 -11.44
C ASP A 227 11.50 28.58 -10.03
N THR A 228 10.30 29.05 -9.70
CA THR A 228 9.75 28.86 -8.36
C THR A 228 9.54 27.36 -8.19
N TYR A 229 10.65 26.63 -8.04
CA TYR A 229 10.60 25.45 -7.20
C TYR A 229 10.00 25.90 -5.88
N VAL A 230 8.93 25.25 -5.44
CA VAL A 230 8.47 25.44 -4.06
C VAL A 230 9.57 24.85 -3.20
N LEU A 231 10.39 25.72 -2.63
CA LEU A 231 11.39 25.35 -1.65
C LEU A 231 10.61 24.83 -0.43
N LEU A 232 10.44 23.50 -0.36
CA LEU A 232 9.70 22.82 0.70
C LEU A 232 10.27 23.16 2.08
N THR A 233 11.59 23.34 2.16
CA THR A 233 12.30 23.91 3.30
C THR A 233 13.66 24.49 2.87
N ASP A 234 14.12 25.57 3.52
CA ASP A 234 15.50 26.08 3.42
C ASP A 234 16.52 25.14 4.12
N TYR A 235 16.05 24.05 4.75
CA TYR A 235 16.87 23.15 5.56
C TYR A 235 17.83 22.31 4.72
N VAL A 236 19.08 22.77 4.61
CA VAL A 236 20.20 21.99 4.06
C VAL A 236 20.57 20.89 5.06
N TYR A 237 19.94 19.72 4.94
CA TYR A 237 20.20 18.52 5.73
C TYR A 237 21.71 18.21 5.87
N PRO A 238 22.33 18.42 7.05
CA PRO A 238 23.75 18.12 7.22
C PRO A 238 23.94 16.61 7.43
N GLN A 239 24.35 15.90 6.37
CA GLN A 239 24.40 14.43 6.26
C GLN A 239 25.12 13.65 7.40
N LEU A 240 25.86 14.31 8.28
CA LEU A 240 26.50 13.71 9.46
C LEU A 240 26.24 14.47 10.79
N SER A 241 25.50 15.58 10.78
CA SER A 241 25.07 16.29 12.01
C SER A 241 23.55 16.50 12.11
N ALA A 242 22.78 15.93 11.17
CA ALA A 242 21.35 15.68 11.32
C ALA A 242 21.08 14.39 12.10
N ILE A 243 22.10 13.54 12.27
CA ILE A 243 22.05 12.34 13.10
C ILE A 243 21.97 12.80 14.57
N ARG A 244 20.78 12.70 15.15
CA ARG A 244 20.49 13.01 16.55
C ARG A 244 21.27 12.06 17.45
N THR A 245 22.06 12.61 18.36
CA THR A 245 22.97 11.87 19.26
C THR A 245 22.41 11.63 20.66
N SER A 246 21.20 12.11 20.95
CA SER A 246 20.51 12.00 22.24
C SER A 246 19.08 11.53 22.05
N LEU A 247 18.57 10.72 22.98
CA LEU A 247 17.18 10.26 23.00
C LEU A 247 16.23 11.34 23.56
N VAL A 248 16.73 12.22 24.42
CA VAL A 248 16.04 13.45 24.85
C VAL A 248 16.41 14.58 23.90
N ASP A 249 15.43 15.38 23.51
CA ASP A 249 15.58 16.48 22.55
C ASP A 249 16.35 17.66 23.16
N GLU A 250 17.06 18.41 22.32
CA GLU A 250 17.82 19.59 22.77
C GLU A 250 16.87 20.78 23.03
N ASP A 251 15.75 20.84 22.32
CA ASP A 251 14.69 21.84 22.51
C ASP A 251 13.73 21.51 23.68
N THR A 252 13.82 20.31 24.30
CA THR A 252 12.96 19.95 25.43
C THR A 252 13.21 20.88 26.63
N PRO A 253 12.19 21.61 27.14
CA PRO A 253 12.37 22.55 28.23
C PRO A 253 12.75 21.84 29.54
N GLU A 254 13.62 22.48 30.34
CA GLU A 254 14.14 21.93 31.60
C GLU A 254 13.03 21.47 32.58
N SER A 255 11.89 22.17 32.59
CA SER A 255 10.71 21.82 33.40
C SER A 255 10.01 20.52 32.99
N ALA A 256 10.28 20.00 31.80
CA ALA A 256 9.73 18.74 31.29
C ALA A 256 10.72 17.55 31.42
N LYS A 257 11.87 17.72 32.09
CA LYS A 257 12.84 16.63 32.26
C LYS A 257 12.49 15.65 33.40
N THR A 258 11.44 15.93 34.17
CA THR A 258 10.91 15.05 35.21
C THR A 258 9.39 15.15 35.31
N ARG A 259 8.71 14.01 35.55
CA ARG A 259 7.27 13.94 35.85
C ARG A 259 7.04 13.20 37.17
N THR A 260 6.02 13.60 37.94
CA THR A 260 5.62 12.90 39.17
C THR A 260 4.66 11.76 38.82
N ALA A 261 4.95 10.55 39.29
CA ALA A 261 4.12 9.36 39.08
C ALA A 261 3.06 9.16 40.20
N LYS A 262 2.16 8.18 40.02
CA LYS A 262 1.08 7.78 40.95
C LYS A 262 1.52 7.53 42.40
N ASP A 263 2.76 7.10 42.63
CA ASP A 263 3.33 6.84 43.97
C ASP A 263 3.97 8.10 44.61
N GLY A 264 4.05 9.21 43.87
CA GLY A 264 4.74 10.43 44.29
C GLY A 264 6.25 10.44 43.99
N SER A 265 6.79 9.41 43.33
CA SER A 265 8.19 9.42 42.86
C SER A 265 8.34 10.32 41.63
N LEU A 266 9.57 10.82 41.42
CA LEU A 266 9.92 11.62 40.24
C LEU A 266 10.59 10.74 39.19
N TRP A 267 9.93 10.52 38.07
CA TRP A 267 10.48 9.78 36.92
C TRP A 267 11.17 10.76 35.98
N LYS A 268 12.38 10.42 35.56
CA LYS A 268 13.13 11.21 34.58
C LYS A 268 12.55 11.00 33.18
N LEU A 269 12.61 12.06 32.37
CA LEU A 269 12.43 11.95 30.92
C LEU A 269 13.58 11.12 30.34
N VAL A 270 13.25 10.17 29.46
CA VAL A 270 14.22 9.26 28.83
C VAL A 270 14.22 9.34 27.30
N PHE A 271 13.10 9.71 26.70
CA PHE A 271 13.00 10.09 25.29
C PHE A 271 12.05 11.27 25.12
N SER A 272 12.31 12.10 24.10
CA SER A 272 11.34 13.08 23.61
C SER A 272 11.48 13.30 22.10
N ASP A 273 10.49 13.93 21.49
CA ASP A 273 10.60 14.62 20.21
C ASP A 273 9.71 15.86 20.29
N GLU A 274 10.31 17.04 20.14
CA GLU A 274 9.62 18.34 20.24
C GLU A 274 9.30 18.90 18.84
N PHE A 275 9.58 18.14 17.76
CA PHE A 275 9.26 18.46 16.37
C PHE A 275 9.72 19.83 15.84
N ALA A 276 10.64 20.50 16.56
CA ALA A 276 11.06 21.89 16.34
C ALA A 276 11.79 22.16 15.01
N ALA A 277 12.38 21.14 14.38
CA ALA A 277 13.05 21.27 13.10
C ALA A 277 12.04 21.25 11.93
N GLU A 278 11.87 22.38 11.24
CA GLU A 278 10.92 22.60 10.13
C GLU A 278 11.18 21.72 8.89
N GLY A 279 10.14 21.11 8.35
CA GLY A 279 10.15 20.44 7.06
C GLY A 279 10.77 19.05 7.06
N ARG A 280 10.77 18.34 8.20
CA ARG A 280 11.13 16.91 8.26
C ARG A 280 10.20 16.10 7.37
N THR A 281 10.78 15.14 6.67
CA THR A 281 10.10 14.05 5.97
C THR A 281 10.27 12.75 6.76
N PHE A 282 9.39 11.79 6.54
CA PHE A 282 9.30 10.56 7.34
C PHE A 282 9.20 9.29 6.47
N TYR A 283 9.69 9.33 5.23
CA TYR A 283 9.83 8.14 4.39
C TYR A 283 10.83 7.14 5.01
N ASP A 284 10.94 5.93 4.46
CA ASP A 284 11.87 4.94 5.02
C ASP A 284 13.33 5.40 4.88
N GLY A 285 14.07 5.40 5.99
CA GLY A 285 15.44 5.89 6.11
C GLY A 285 15.60 7.38 6.45
N ASP A 286 14.56 8.22 6.37
CA ASP A 286 14.69 9.68 6.61
C ASP A 286 14.86 10.04 8.10
N ASP A 287 14.11 9.39 8.98
CA ASP A 287 14.11 9.64 10.42
C ASP A 287 14.58 8.41 11.23
N GLN A 288 15.36 8.65 12.28
CA GLN A 288 15.96 7.60 13.13
C GLN A 288 14.94 6.86 14.01
N PHE A 289 13.86 7.52 14.42
CA PHE A 289 12.93 7.03 15.44
C PHE A 289 11.53 6.78 14.86
N TRP A 290 11.17 7.50 13.81
CA TRP A 290 9.84 7.51 13.23
C TRP A 290 9.81 6.99 11.79
N TYR A 291 8.60 6.61 11.35
CA TYR A 291 8.29 6.24 9.97
C TYR A 291 6.82 6.55 9.67
N ALA A 292 6.59 7.21 8.53
CA ALA A 292 5.27 7.38 7.94
C ALA A 292 5.05 6.28 6.90
N PRO A 293 3.95 5.50 6.98
CA PRO A 293 3.66 4.45 6.03
C PRO A 293 3.04 4.97 4.71
N ASP A 294 3.19 4.14 3.67
CA ASP A 294 2.55 4.26 2.36
C ASP A 294 1.66 3.01 2.11
N PHE A 295 0.48 2.97 2.72
CA PHE A 295 -0.48 1.85 2.57
C PHE A 295 -1.94 2.21 2.94
N HIS A 296 -2.89 1.34 2.58
CA HIS A 296 -4.29 1.38 3.03
C HIS A 296 -4.51 0.54 4.30
N TYR A 297 -5.00 1.15 5.39
CA TYR A 297 -5.20 0.46 6.67
C TYR A 297 -6.50 -0.37 6.68
N ASP A 298 -6.44 -1.51 6.01
CA ASP A 298 -7.59 -2.39 5.78
C ASP A 298 -8.16 -3.04 7.07
N ALA A 299 -7.43 -3.00 8.20
CA ALA A 299 -7.89 -3.62 9.45
C ALA A 299 -9.13 -2.92 10.04
N THR A 300 -9.12 -1.59 10.07
CA THR A 300 -10.27 -0.75 10.48
C THR A 300 -11.13 -0.29 9.30
N LYS A 301 -10.79 -0.70 8.06
CA LYS A 301 -11.48 -0.30 6.80
C LYS A 301 -11.51 1.21 6.58
N ASP A 302 -10.38 1.85 6.87
CA ASP A 302 -10.13 3.27 6.69
C ASP A 302 -10.44 3.73 5.25
N LEU A 303 -10.92 4.96 5.08
CA LEU A 303 -11.38 5.50 3.79
C LEU A 303 -10.30 6.31 3.07
N GLU A 304 -9.19 6.53 3.75
CA GLU A 304 -7.98 7.21 3.33
C GLU A 304 -6.84 6.25 3.02
N TRP A 305 -5.92 6.71 2.18
CA TRP A 305 -4.59 6.13 2.07
C TRP A 305 -3.66 6.84 3.07
N TYR A 306 -2.93 6.10 3.90
CA TYR A 306 -1.85 6.69 4.71
C TYR A 306 -0.63 6.87 3.80
N ASP A 307 -0.10 8.09 3.82
CA ASP A 307 0.82 8.59 2.80
C ASP A 307 1.86 9.52 3.46
N PRO A 308 3.18 9.35 3.23
CA PRO A 308 4.19 10.22 3.83
C PRO A 308 4.06 11.70 3.44
N ASP A 309 3.48 12.03 2.27
CA ASP A 309 3.22 13.42 1.84
C ASP A 309 2.20 14.17 2.75
N ALA A 310 1.47 13.42 3.60
CA ALA A 310 0.55 13.97 4.60
C ALA A 310 1.21 14.22 5.97
N VAL A 311 2.49 13.88 6.12
CA VAL A 311 3.23 13.90 7.40
C VAL A 311 4.47 14.77 7.27
N THR A 312 4.51 15.90 7.99
CA THR A 312 5.70 16.76 8.05
C THR A 312 5.72 17.59 9.33
N THR A 313 6.86 18.20 9.66
CA THR A 313 6.96 19.18 10.76
C THR A 313 6.87 20.61 10.25
N LYS A 314 6.14 21.47 10.97
CA LYS A 314 5.89 22.86 10.59
C LYS A 314 5.42 23.72 11.77
N ASN A 315 5.95 24.94 11.88
CA ASN A 315 5.76 25.85 13.03
C ASN A 315 6.17 25.22 14.38
N GLY A 316 7.14 24.31 14.39
CA GLY A 316 7.56 23.53 15.55
C GLY A 316 6.56 22.47 16.02
N THR A 317 5.67 21.98 15.15
CA THR A 317 4.75 20.87 15.43
C THR A 317 4.86 19.79 14.35
N LEU A 318 4.59 18.53 14.69
CA LEU A 318 4.25 17.49 13.73
C LEU A 318 2.83 17.72 13.23
N GLN A 319 2.63 17.74 11.91
CA GLN A 319 1.32 17.89 11.27
C GLN A 319 0.96 16.62 10.51
N LEU A 320 -0.17 16.00 10.89
CA LEU A 320 -0.85 14.95 10.12
C LEU A 320 -2.04 15.61 9.40
N ARG A 321 -1.98 15.70 8.08
CA ARG A 321 -2.99 16.41 7.26
C ARG A 321 -3.89 15.43 6.51
N MET A 322 -5.19 15.52 6.72
CA MET A 322 -6.17 14.77 5.93
C MET A 322 -6.65 15.60 4.74
N ASP A 323 -6.39 15.12 3.53
CA ASP A 323 -6.75 15.76 2.26
C ASP A 323 -7.92 15.01 1.58
N ALA A 324 -8.98 15.71 1.18
CA ALA A 324 -10.08 15.15 0.39
C ALA A 324 -9.79 15.17 -1.13
N TYR A 325 -8.96 14.24 -1.60
CA TYR A 325 -8.76 13.99 -3.02
C TYR A 325 -8.53 12.49 -3.31
N LYS A 326 -8.75 12.09 -4.57
CA LYS A 326 -8.60 10.70 -4.99
C LYS A 326 -7.12 10.26 -4.95
N ASN A 327 -6.75 9.45 -3.96
CA ASN A 327 -5.44 8.80 -3.83
C ASN A 327 -5.59 7.28 -3.88
N HIS A 328 -4.72 6.56 -4.58
CA HIS A 328 -4.68 5.08 -4.64
C HIS A 328 -6.03 4.31 -4.80
N ASN A 329 -7.00 4.92 -5.50
CA ASN A 329 -8.42 4.49 -5.67
C ASN A 329 -9.37 4.72 -4.48
N LEU A 330 -8.85 5.21 -3.35
CA LEU A 330 -9.62 5.81 -2.26
C LEU A 330 -9.92 7.29 -2.56
N PHE A 331 -10.67 7.95 -1.68
CA PHE A 331 -11.13 9.34 -1.85
C PHE A 331 -10.47 10.35 -0.91
N TYR A 332 -9.62 9.87 0.00
CA TYR A 332 -8.92 10.66 1.00
C TYR A 332 -7.46 10.22 1.08
N ARG A 333 -6.61 11.13 1.56
CA ARG A 333 -5.24 10.86 2.05
C ARG A 333 -5.16 11.31 3.50
N SER A 334 -4.39 10.64 4.34
CA SER A 334 -4.02 11.16 5.66
C SER A 334 -2.63 10.71 6.12
N GLY A 335 -2.23 11.17 7.30
CA GLY A 335 -0.96 10.87 7.94
C GLY A 335 -1.05 9.87 9.08
N MET A 336 -0.07 8.95 9.11
CA MET A 336 0.27 8.13 10.28
C MET A 336 1.78 8.26 10.51
N LEU A 337 2.21 8.24 11.77
CA LEU A 337 3.61 8.21 12.17
C LEU A 337 3.78 7.17 13.28
N HIS A 338 4.72 6.25 13.13
CA HIS A 338 4.96 5.20 14.13
C HIS A 338 6.44 4.95 14.42
N SER A 339 6.75 4.49 15.63
CA SER A 339 8.12 4.15 16.04
C SER A 339 8.48 2.66 15.96
N TRP A 340 7.57 1.83 15.40
CA TRP A 340 7.72 0.38 15.29
C TRP A 340 9.11 -0.05 14.81
N ASN A 341 9.74 -0.93 15.59
CA ASN A 341 11.08 -1.49 15.40
C ASN A 341 12.23 -0.46 15.25
N ARG A 342 12.01 0.83 15.60
CA ARG A 342 13.03 1.90 15.67
C ARG A 342 13.27 2.36 17.10
N MET A 343 12.18 2.70 17.80
CA MET A 343 12.19 3.02 19.22
C MET A 343 10.96 2.37 19.86
N CYS A 344 11.21 1.57 20.91
CA CYS A 344 10.17 0.97 21.72
C CYS A 344 10.53 1.16 23.20
N PHE A 345 9.53 1.16 24.08
CA PHE A 345 9.71 1.34 25.51
C PHE A 345 8.97 0.26 26.30
N THR A 346 9.51 -0.11 27.46
CA THR A 346 8.86 -1.04 28.41
C THR A 346 8.55 -0.27 29.69
N GLN A 347 7.27 -0.20 30.07
CA GLN A 347 6.73 0.59 31.20
C GLN A 347 7.08 2.10 31.16
N GLY A 348 6.42 2.89 32.02
CA GLY A 348 6.62 4.34 32.10
C GLY A 348 5.38 5.16 31.72
N VAL A 349 5.59 6.45 31.46
CA VAL A 349 4.58 7.38 30.92
C VAL A 349 4.84 7.57 29.43
N MET A 350 3.80 7.49 28.61
CA MET A 350 3.78 8.06 27.26
C MET A 350 2.89 9.31 27.29
N GLU A 351 3.48 10.47 27.06
CA GLU A 351 2.82 11.79 27.09
C GLU A 351 2.91 12.43 25.70
N VAL A 352 1.78 12.88 25.16
CA VAL A 352 1.70 13.54 23.85
C VAL A 352 0.89 14.83 23.98
N SER A 353 1.40 15.93 23.44
CA SER A 353 0.70 17.22 23.38
C SER A 353 0.14 17.41 21.99
N ALA A 354 -1.19 17.54 21.88
CA ALA A 354 -1.88 17.56 20.59
C ALA A 354 -3.02 18.58 20.55
N LYS A 355 -3.35 19.03 19.35
CA LYS A 355 -4.55 19.80 19.00
C LYS A 355 -5.25 19.06 17.86
N PHE A 356 -6.52 18.71 18.07
CA PHE A 356 -7.25 17.81 17.18
C PHE A 356 -7.81 18.52 15.93
N PRO A 357 -8.00 17.79 14.81
CA PRO A 357 -8.46 18.36 13.55
C PRO A 357 -9.91 18.86 13.60
N ASN A 358 -10.27 19.77 12.68
CA ASN A 358 -11.64 20.24 12.47
C ASN A 358 -12.31 20.84 13.75
N TYR A 359 -13.62 20.69 13.94
CA TYR A 359 -14.36 21.12 15.15
C TYR A 359 -14.65 19.93 16.07
N GLY A 360 -14.48 20.12 17.39
CA GLY A 360 -14.78 19.12 18.41
C GLY A 360 -16.26 18.79 18.64
N ASN A 361 -17.17 19.19 17.75
CA ASN A 361 -18.59 18.80 17.76
C ASN A 361 -19.03 18.09 16.47
N VAL A 362 -18.09 17.74 15.59
CA VAL A 362 -18.34 17.07 14.31
C VAL A 362 -17.81 15.63 14.36
N SER A 363 -18.69 14.66 14.18
CA SER A 363 -18.37 13.23 14.23
C SER A 363 -17.84 12.71 12.88
N GLY A 364 -16.91 11.75 12.93
CA GLY A 364 -16.40 11.03 11.75
C GLY A 364 -14.88 10.97 11.61
N LEU A 365 -14.18 11.95 12.18
CA LEU A 365 -12.71 11.98 12.24
C LEU A 365 -12.21 11.19 13.45
N TRP A 366 -11.17 10.37 13.26
CA TRP A 366 -10.56 9.51 14.28
C TRP A 366 -9.06 9.85 14.44
N PRO A 367 -8.70 10.91 15.20
CA PRO A 367 -7.33 11.14 15.62
C PRO A 367 -6.96 10.17 16.76
N GLY A 368 -6.00 9.29 16.49
CA GLY A 368 -5.52 8.25 17.42
C GLY A 368 -4.10 8.53 17.91
N MET A 369 -3.88 8.36 19.21
CA MET A 369 -2.56 8.33 19.83
C MET A 369 -2.48 7.13 20.78
N TRP A 370 -1.69 6.13 20.40
CA TRP A 370 -1.74 4.80 21.00
C TRP A 370 -0.39 4.09 20.91
N SER A 371 -0.35 2.87 21.43
CA SER A 371 0.86 2.06 21.50
C SER A 371 0.57 0.58 21.27
N LEU A 372 1.50 -0.11 20.61
CA LEU A 372 1.36 -1.51 20.19
C LEU A 372 2.64 -2.29 20.49
N GLY A 373 2.50 -3.48 21.10
CA GLY A 373 3.65 -4.37 21.34
C GLY A 373 4.38 -4.76 20.04
N ASN A 374 5.71 -4.62 20.00
CA ASN A 374 6.51 -4.63 18.76
C ASN A 374 6.42 -5.91 17.91
N LEU A 375 5.89 -7.02 18.45
CA LEU A 375 5.64 -8.25 17.68
C LEU A 375 4.54 -8.12 16.63
N ALA A 376 3.67 -7.10 16.72
CA ALA A 376 2.80 -6.68 15.62
C ALA A 376 3.28 -5.35 15.03
N ARG A 377 3.13 -5.18 13.71
CA ARG A 377 3.38 -3.92 13.00
C ARG A 377 2.02 -3.30 12.61
N PRO A 378 1.73 -2.04 12.93
CA PRO A 378 0.44 -1.42 12.66
C PRO A 378 0.10 -1.49 11.17
N GLY A 379 -1.11 -1.95 10.84
CA GLY A 379 -1.60 -2.18 9.47
C GLY A 379 -1.17 -3.50 8.81
N TYR A 380 -0.13 -4.19 9.30
CA TYR A 380 0.37 -5.43 8.72
C TYR A 380 -0.34 -6.65 9.35
N GLN A 381 -1.59 -6.88 8.94
CA GLN A 381 -2.53 -7.85 9.52
C GLN A 381 -1.94 -9.26 9.78
N ALA A 382 -1.10 -9.81 8.88
CA ALA A 382 -0.45 -11.12 9.11
C ALA A 382 0.44 -11.16 10.37
N THR A 383 1.03 -10.04 10.77
CA THR A 383 1.85 -9.95 11.99
C THR A 383 0.96 -10.07 13.23
N SER A 384 -0.15 -9.32 13.23
CA SER A 384 -1.17 -9.27 14.27
C SER A 384 -1.94 -10.58 14.47
N GLU A 385 -2.08 -11.42 13.43
CA GLU A 385 -2.83 -12.69 13.54
C GLU A 385 -2.27 -13.57 14.68
N GLY A 386 -3.10 -13.78 15.71
CA GLY A 386 -2.76 -14.55 16.92
C GLY A 386 -1.75 -13.87 17.86
N VAL A 387 -1.46 -12.59 17.68
CA VAL A 387 -0.49 -11.81 18.46
C VAL A 387 -1.18 -10.61 19.10
N TRP A 388 -1.92 -9.83 18.31
CA TRP A 388 -2.85 -8.82 18.82
C TRP A 388 -4.18 -9.47 19.20
N PRO A 389 -4.85 -9.02 20.28
CA PRO A 389 -4.40 -8.13 21.35
C PRO A 389 -3.94 -8.93 22.59
N PHE A 390 -3.23 -10.06 22.41
CA PHE A 390 -2.94 -10.99 23.50
C PHE A 390 -1.97 -10.40 24.54
N SER A 391 -2.32 -10.51 25.82
CA SER A 391 -1.45 -10.19 26.96
C SER A 391 -1.55 -11.29 28.03
N TYR A 392 -1.07 -12.48 27.67
CA TYR A 392 -1.46 -13.72 28.36
C TYR A 392 -0.30 -14.71 28.50
N GLU A 393 -0.17 -15.29 29.70
CA GLU A 393 0.95 -16.18 30.09
C GLU A 393 0.51 -17.64 30.32
N ALA A 394 -0.78 -17.92 30.48
CA ALA A 394 -1.28 -19.24 30.85
C ALA A 394 -1.44 -20.22 29.67
N CYS A 395 -1.59 -21.50 29.97
CA CYS A 395 -1.75 -22.58 29.01
C CYS A 395 -3.09 -23.30 29.22
N ASP A 396 -4.18 -22.64 28.85
CA ASP A 396 -5.56 -23.11 29.00
C ASP A 396 -6.42 -22.78 27.76
N ALA A 397 -7.74 -22.78 27.89
CA ALA A 397 -8.65 -22.48 26.78
C ALA A 397 -8.37 -21.10 26.13
N GLY A 398 -7.83 -20.13 26.87
CA GLY A 398 -7.53 -18.78 26.39
C GLY A 398 -6.61 -18.73 25.18
N ILE A 399 -5.64 -19.65 25.08
CA ILE A 399 -4.66 -19.66 23.97
C ILE A 399 -5.17 -20.35 22.70
N THR A 400 -6.37 -20.92 22.73
CA THR A 400 -6.93 -21.72 21.63
C THR A 400 -7.83 -20.90 20.71
N ALA A 401 -8.04 -21.36 19.48
CA ALA A 401 -8.96 -20.72 18.55
C ALA A 401 -10.36 -20.57 19.15
N ASN A 402 -10.95 -19.38 19.00
CA ASN A 402 -12.23 -18.98 19.60
C ASN A 402 -12.32 -19.20 21.13
N GLN A 403 -11.19 -19.25 21.85
CA GLN A 403 -11.11 -19.63 23.27
C GLN A 403 -11.74 -20.99 23.60
N SER A 404 -11.73 -21.92 22.64
CA SER A 404 -12.46 -23.21 22.68
C SER A 404 -13.98 -23.08 22.89
N SER A 405 -14.58 -21.90 22.63
CA SER A 405 -16.02 -21.70 22.69
C SER A 405 -16.68 -21.67 21.31
N SER A 406 -17.99 -21.89 21.28
CA SER A 406 -18.84 -21.90 20.09
C SER A 406 -20.04 -20.94 20.19
N ASP A 407 -20.03 -20.06 21.17
CA ASP A 407 -21.01 -18.98 21.40
C ASP A 407 -20.76 -17.74 20.52
N GLY A 408 -19.54 -17.57 20.03
CA GLY A 408 -19.09 -16.38 19.29
C GLY A 408 -18.36 -15.34 20.15
N ILE A 409 -17.95 -15.68 21.38
CA ILE A 409 -17.19 -14.81 22.28
C ILE A 409 -15.88 -14.30 21.66
N SER A 410 -15.25 -15.10 20.80
CA SER A 410 -13.98 -14.76 20.16
C SER A 410 -13.90 -15.42 18.78
N TYR A 411 -13.38 -14.68 17.80
CA TYR A 411 -13.02 -15.15 16.46
C TYR A 411 -11.49 -15.13 16.25
N LEU A 412 -10.71 -15.00 17.33
CA LEU A 412 -9.25 -15.08 17.26
C LEU A 412 -8.78 -16.51 16.96
N ALA A 413 -7.70 -16.63 16.17
CA ALA A 413 -7.06 -17.90 15.82
C ALA A 413 -6.41 -18.65 17.00
N GLY A 414 -6.43 -18.08 18.21
CA GLY A 414 -5.63 -18.48 19.36
C GLY A 414 -4.33 -17.69 19.47
N GLN A 415 -3.60 -17.85 20.57
CA GLN A 415 -2.34 -17.14 20.81
C GLN A 415 -1.20 -17.87 20.08
N LYS A 416 -0.73 -17.28 18.98
CA LYS A 416 0.37 -17.77 18.13
C LYS A 416 1.64 -18.02 18.93
N LEU A 417 1.93 -17.10 19.86
CA LEU A 417 3.15 -17.07 20.66
C LEU A 417 2.82 -17.28 22.16
N ASN A 418 2.36 -18.47 22.50
CA ASN A 418 1.94 -18.85 23.85
C ASN A 418 3.07 -19.53 24.64
N SER A 419 2.99 -19.46 25.98
CA SER A 419 4.00 -20.01 26.90
C SER A 419 4.21 -21.53 26.79
N CYS A 420 3.27 -22.26 26.15
CA CYS A 420 3.32 -23.71 26.03
C CYS A 420 3.39 -24.22 24.58
N THR A 421 3.93 -23.40 23.67
CA THR A 421 4.39 -23.82 22.34
C THR A 421 5.34 -25.02 22.43
N CYS A 422 5.24 -25.95 21.49
CA CYS A 422 6.00 -27.21 21.48
C CYS A 422 7.48 -27.02 21.11
N ASP A 423 8.33 -27.94 21.58
CA ASP A 423 9.78 -27.88 21.38
C ASP A 423 10.14 -27.96 19.88
N GLY A 424 10.80 -26.92 19.37
CA GLY A 424 11.20 -26.82 17.95
C GLY A 424 10.17 -26.21 17.01
N GLU A 425 9.00 -25.78 17.52
CA GLU A 425 8.10 -24.88 16.79
C GLU A 425 8.59 -23.42 16.87
N ASP A 426 8.03 -22.53 16.05
CA ASP A 426 8.42 -21.12 15.97
C ASP A 426 8.00 -20.31 17.22
N HIS A 427 8.96 -19.64 17.88
CA HIS A 427 8.73 -18.77 19.04
C HIS A 427 9.95 -17.88 19.36
N PRO A 428 9.80 -16.60 19.75
CA PRO A 428 10.93 -15.74 20.12
C PRO A 428 11.67 -16.18 21.39
N ASN A 429 10.93 -16.60 22.42
CA ASN A 429 11.45 -17.04 23.73
C ASN A 429 10.54 -18.11 24.36
N GLN A 430 10.69 -19.37 23.92
CA GLN A 430 9.80 -20.48 24.32
C GLN A 430 9.70 -20.60 25.86
N GLY A 431 8.47 -20.66 26.39
CA GLY A 431 8.19 -20.69 27.83
C GLY A 431 7.54 -19.41 28.37
N THR A 432 7.69 -18.28 27.68
CA THR A 432 7.02 -17.00 27.99
C THR A 432 5.81 -16.82 27.08
N GLY A 433 4.69 -16.32 27.61
CA GLY A 433 3.55 -15.91 26.79
C GLY A 433 3.79 -14.52 26.19
N ARG A 434 3.54 -14.37 24.89
CA ARG A 434 3.89 -13.20 24.07
C ARG A 434 2.71 -12.72 23.24
N GLY A 435 2.74 -11.46 22.85
CA GLY A 435 1.68 -10.86 22.04
C GLY A 435 1.99 -9.44 21.58
N ALA A 436 0.94 -8.72 21.23
CA ALA A 436 0.97 -7.30 20.94
C ALA A 436 -0.33 -6.68 21.47
N PRO A 437 -0.46 -6.50 22.79
CA PRO A 437 -1.57 -5.75 23.35
C PRO A 437 -1.42 -4.27 22.99
N GLU A 438 -2.50 -3.52 23.22
CA GLU A 438 -2.67 -2.16 22.73
C GLU A 438 -3.12 -1.26 23.89
N ILE A 439 -2.40 -0.15 24.11
CA ILE A 439 -2.74 0.85 25.13
C ILE A 439 -2.92 2.19 24.43
N ASP A 440 -4.14 2.72 24.52
CA ASP A 440 -4.55 3.94 23.85
C ASP A 440 -4.42 5.11 24.83
N ILE A 441 -3.63 6.13 24.48
CA ILE A 441 -3.66 7.40 25.21
C ILE A 441 -5.03 8.06 24.96
N ILE A 442 -5.42 8.08 23.69
CA ILE A 442 -6.71 8.56 23.23
C ILE A 442 -7.01 8.03 21.83
N GLU A 443 -8.23 7.55 21.66
CA GLU A 443 -8.95 7.58 20.39
C GLU A 443 -9.96 8.74 20.45
N GLY A 444 -9.85 9.69 19.52
CA GLY A 444 -10.70 10.88 19.51
C GLY A 444 -12.05 10.59 18.84
N GLU A 445 -13.13 10.78 19.59
CA GLU A 445 -14.51 10.62 19.12
C GLU A 445 -15.34 11.88 19.42
N VAL A 446 -16.63 11.88 19.03
CA VAL A 446 -17.61 12.90 19.40
C VAL A 446 -18.88 12.21 19.91
N ASP A 447 -19.30 12.54 21.14
CA ASP A 447 -20.55 12.02 21.72
C ASP A 447 -21.76 12.48 20.88
N THR A 448 -22.60 11.53 20.49
CA THR A 448 -23.69 11.79 19.53
C THR A 448 -24.89 12.54 20.11
N GLY A 449 -25.05 12.56 21.45
CA GLY A 449 -26.14 13.24 22.14
C GLY A 449 -25.80 14.66 22.59
N ILE A 450 -24.65 14.82 23.25
CA ILE A 450 -24.08 16.08 23.73
C ILE A 450 -23.46 16.88 22.57
N ARG A 451 -22.98 16.20 21.52
CA ARG A 451 -22.23 16.77 20.39
C ARG A 451 -20.99 17.53 20.85
N ASN A 452 -20.15 16.83 21.58
CA ASN A 452 -18.85 17.32 22.03
C ASN A 452 -17.82 16.19 22.00
N GLY A 453 -16.55 16.56 21.86
CA GLY A 453 -15.44 15.65 21.77
C GLY A 453 -15.31 14.79 23.02
N VAL A 454 -14.95 13.53 22.84
CA VAL A 454 -14.58 12.63 23.93
C VAL A 454 -13.27 11.93 23.61
N ALA A 455 -12.46 11.72 24.64
CA ALA A 455 -11.34 10.80 24.60
C ALA A 455 -11.83 9.42 24.99
N SER A 456 -11.91 8.46 24.07
CA SER A 456 -11.90 7.05 24.44
C SER A 456 -10.46 6.71 24.86
N GLN A 457 -10.30 6.15 26.05
CA GLN A 457 -9.01 5.83 26.66
C GLN A 457 -9.05 4.36 27.10
N SER A 458 -8.21 3.52 26.50
CA SER A 458 -8.45 2.07 26.42
C SER A 458 -7.21 1.22 26.64
N PHE A 459 -7.47 -0.03 27.05
CA PHE A 459 -6.56 -1.16 26.95
C PHE A 459 -7.28 -2.28 26.19
N GLN A 460 -6.76 -2.67 25.02
CA GLN A 460 -7.27 -3.84 24.29
C GLN A 460 -6.55 -5.10 24.78
N THR A 461 -7.30 -6.15 25.10
CA THR A 461 -6.77 -7.41 25.60
C THR A 461 -7.47 -8.63 25.01
N ALA A 462 -6.71 -9.70 24.85
CA ALA A 462 -7.19 -11.06 24.69
C ALA A 462 -6.42 -11.99 25.65
N PRO A 463 -7.04 -13.08 26.15
CA PRO A 463 -8.42 -13.54 25.91
C PRO A 463 -9.52 -12.60 26.42
N MET A 464 -10.73 -12.74 25.90
CA MET A 464 -11.94 -12.02 26.32
C MET A 464 -12.57 -12.65 27.57
N ASP A 465 -13.02 -11.81 28.50
CA ASP A 465 -13.92 -12.19 29.59
C ASP A 465 -15.26 -12.76 29.07
N ILE A 466 -15.86 -13.72 29.78
CA ILE A 466 -17.17 -14.28 29.45
C ILE A 466 -18.31 -13.26 29.39
N TRP A 467 -18.15 -12.08 29.99
CA TRP A 467 -19.09 -10.95 29.89
C TRP A 467 -18.50 -9.72 29.18
N TYR A 468 -17.29 -9.83 28.62
CA TYR A 468 -16.48 -8.69 28.17
C TYR A 468 -16.23 -7.61 29.26
N MET A 469 -16.46 -7.93 30.55
CA MET A 469 -16.32 -6.99 31.66
C MET A 469 -15.02 -7.24 32.45
N PRO A 470 -14.29 -6.19 32.86
CA PRO A 470 -13.27 -6.27 33.90
C PRO A 470 -13.91 -6.29 35.31
N ASP A 471 -13.13 -6.60 36.34
CA ASP A 471 -13.57 -6.36 37.73
C ASP A 471 -13.46 -4.87 38.07
N TYR A 472 -14.60 -4.17 38.01
CA TYR A 472 -14.75 -2.75 38.32
C TYR A 472 -14.39 -2.37 39.77
N ASN A 473 -14.26 -3.33 40.71
CA ASN A 473 -13.70 -3.03 42.05
C ASN A 473 -12.24 -2.58 41.99
N PHE A 474 -11.54 -2.86 40.88
CA PHE A 474 -10.15 -2.50 40.62
C PHE A 474 -10.00 -1.45 39.50
N ILE A 475 -11.06 -0.67 39.23
CA ILE A 475 -11.04 0.49 38.33
C ILE A 475 -11.39 1.76 39.10
N GLU A 476 -10.46 2.72 39.12
CA GLU A 476 -10.68 4.06 39.67
C GLU A 476 -11.19 4.99 38.57
N ILE A 477 -12.28 5.73 38.81
CA ILE A 477 -12.67 6.90 38.02
C ILE A 477 -12.42 8.15 38.87
N HIS A 478 -11.51 9.01 38.42
CA HIS A 478 -11.02 10.15 39.23
C HIS A 478 -11.93 11.37 39.16
N ASN A 479 -12.71 11.52 38.08
CA ASN A 479 -13.71 12.57 37.94
C ASN A 479 -14.97 12.09 37.19
N ALA A 480 -15.89 11.49 37.93
CA ALA A 480 -17.17 10.99 37.42
C ALA A 480 -18.14 12.07 36.87
N SER A 481 -17.77 13.35 36.90
CA SER A 481 -18.53 14.44 36.24
C SER A 481 -18.11 14.71 34.79
N ILE A 482 -16.98 14.15 34.32
CA ILE A 482 -16.52 14.26 32.93
C ILE A 482 -16.04 12.94 32.32
N THR A 483 -15.64 11.97 33.16
CA THR A 483 -15.17 10.63 32.75
C THR A 483 -16.20 9.57 33.15
N THR A 484 -16.53 8.66 32.23
CA THR A 484 -17.35 7.47 32.47
C THR A 484 -16.65 6.22 31.96
N VAL A 485 -17.05 5.04 32.45
CA VAL A 485 -16.78 3.77 31.76
C VAL A 485 -17.47 3.80 30.40
N ASN A 486 -16.79 3.34 29.34
CA ASN A 486 -17.37 3.26 28.00
C ASN A 486 -18.41 2.12 27.94
N THR A 487 -19.47 2.28 27.14
CA THR A 487 -20.44 1.21 26.89
C THR A 487 -19.96 0.22 25.83
N TYR A 488 -18.92 0.58 25.06
CA TYR A 488 -18.22 -0.33 24.16
C TYR A 488 -17.13 -1.14 24.90
N CYS A 489 -17.42 -2.41 25.16
CA CYS A 489 -16.51 -3.34 25.84
C CYS A 489 -15.59 -4.13 24.89
N GLY A 490 -15.59 -3.84 23.58
CA GLY A 490 -14.85 -4.59 22.56
C GLY A 490 -15.73 -5.31 21.53
N GLY A 491 -15.14 -6.25 20.80
CA GLY A 491 -15.79 -7.04 19.75
C GLY A 491 -15.07 -8.38 19.49
N PRO A 492 -15.45 -9.15 18.45
CA PRO A 492 -15.01 -10.53 18.29
C PRO A 492 -13.49 -10.77 18.18
N PHE A 493 -12.67 -9.73 18.04
CA PHE A 493 -11.21 -9.82 17.97
C PHE A 493 -10.50 -9.18 19.18
N GLN A 494 -11.20 -8.44 20.05
CA GLN A 494 -10.62 -7.75 21.21
C GLN A 494 -11.64 -7.53 22.34
N GLN A 495 -11.25 -7.73 23.60
CA GLN A 495 -11.94 -7.08 24.72
C GLN A 495 -11.31 -5.70 24.95
N ALA A 496 -12.12 -4.65 24.94
CA ALA A 496 -11.71 -3.30 25.30
C ALA A 496 -12.05 -3.03 26.76
N VAL A 497 -11.05 -2.67 27.57
CA VAL A 497 -11.27 -2.10 28.90
C VAL A 497 -11.02 -0.59 28.80
N SER A 498 -12.10 0.18 28.79
CA SER A 498 -12.08 1.57 28.28
C SER A 498 -12.96 2.54 29.06
N THR A 499 -12.58 3.81 29.00
CA THR A 499 -13.31 4.94 29.60
C THR A 499 -13.41 6.09 28.61
N THR A 500 -14.51 6.84 28.62
CA THR A 500 -14.67 8.05 27.81
C THR A 500 -14.61 9.30 28.67
N THR A 501 -13.79 10.28 28.29
CA THR A 501 -13.66 11.58 28.99
C THR A 501 -14.05 12.74 28.08
N THR A 502 -15.00 13.56 28.52
CA THR A 502 -15.45 14.76 27.81
C THR A 502 -14.32 15.78 27.63
N LEU A 503 -14.13 16.25 26.39
CA LEU A 503 -13.08 17.19 26.00
C LEU A 503 -13.58 18.64 25.91
N ASN A 504 -12.64 19.58 25.78
CA ASN A 504 -12.94 20.99 25.54
C ASN A 504 -12.81 21.33 24.04
N THR A 505 -13.82 21.98 23.46
CA THR A 505 -13.82 22.41 22.05
C THR A 505 -12.73 23.44 21.70
N ALA A 506 -12.03 23.99 22.70
CA ALA A 506 -10.85 24.83 22.49
C ALA A 506 -9.55 24.05 22.18
N TRP A 507 -9.56 22.72 22.28
CA TRP A 507 -8.43 21.82 21.97
C TRP A 507 -8.43 21.29 20.52
N TYR A 508 -9.28 21.88 19.68
CA TYR A 508 -9.46 21.53 18.28
C TYR A 508 -8.93 22.64 17.37
N GLU A 509 -8.76 22.34 16.08
CA GLU A 509 -8.24 23.22 15.04
C GLU A 509 -9.15 24.42 14.79
N LEU A 510 -10.47 24.19 14.75
CA LEU A 510 -11.49 25.17 14.40
C LEU A 510 -12.40 25.53 15.60
N GLY A 511 -13.29 26.50 15.40
CA GLY A 511 -14.23 27.00 16.43
C GLY A 511 -13.88 28.38 17.00
N GLU A 512 -14.74 28.90 17.87
CA GLU A 512 -14.66 30.29 18.33
C GLU A 512 -13.55 30.55 19.38
N GLY A 513 -12.71 31.56 19.09
CA GLY A 513 -11.66 32.05 20.00
C GLY A 513 -10.31 31.35 19.84
N THR A 514 -9.37 31.64 20.75
CA THR A 514 -8.04 31.01 20.76
C THR A 514 -8.16 29.48 20.82
N ARG A 515 -7.35 28.78 20.01
CA ARG A 515 -7.20 27.31 20.03
C ARG A 515 -5.95 26.95 20.85
N TYR A 516 -5.92 25.79 21.49
CA TYR A 516 -4.81 25.38 22.36
C TYR A 516 -4.40 23.92 22.11
N PHE A 517 -3.12 23.62 22.32
CA PHE A 517 -2.66 22.24 22.52
C PHE A 517 -3.08 21.74 23.90
N GLN A 518 -3.31 20.43 23.99
CA GLN A 518 -3.67 19.74 25.22
C GLN A 518 -2.80 18.49 25.36
N LYS A 519 -2.29 18.25 26.57
CA LYS A 519 -1.60 17.00 26.90
C LYS A 519 -2.60 15.87 27.06
N TYR A 520 -2.23 14.70 26.56
CA TYR A 520 -2.86 13.42 26.83
C TYR A 520 -1.76 12.43 27.20
N ALA A 521 -2.01 11.53 28.15
CA ALA A 521 -1.02 10.54 28.55
C ALA A 521 -1.65 9.26 29.09
N TYR A 522 -0.88 8.17 29.07
CA TYR A 522 -1.01 7.11 30.06
C TYR A 522 0.29 6.94 30.84
N GLU A 523 0.17 6.42 32.05
CA GLU A 523 1.25 5.98 32.95
C GLU A 523 1.01 4.52 33.30
N TYR A 524 1.98 3.63 33.04
CA TYR A 524 1.82 2.22 33.34
C TYR A 524 3.06 1.56 33.94
N LEU A 525 2.80 0.61 34.83
CA LEU A 525 3.77 -0.35 35.36
C LEU A 525 3.19 -1.76 35.16
N ASN A 526 4.05 -2.71 34.78
CA ASN A 526 3.65 -4.04 34.31
C ASN A 526 3.98 -5.19 35.28
N ASP A 527 4.18 -4.86 36.56
CA ASP A 527 4.26 -5.84 37.64
C ASP A 527 2.97 -6.67 37.75
N ASN A 528 3.12 -7.94 38.14
CA ASN A 528 2.03 -8.92 38.14
C ASN A 528 0.93 -8.61 39.17
N ASP A 529 1.28 -8.01 40.31
CA ASP A 529 0.38 -7.76 41.44
C ASP A 529 0.12 -6.25 41.66
N SER A 530 1.15 -5.42 41.55
CA SER A 530 1.08 -3.96 41.79
C SER A 530 0.98 -3.11 40.51
N GLY A 531 0.98 -3.75 39.33
CA GLY A 531 0.85 -3.08 38.04
C GLY A 531 -0.48 -2.34 37.86
N TYR A 532 -0.45 -1.29 37.05
CA TYR A 532 -1.62 -0.48 36.69
C TYR A 532 -1.40 0.22 35.35
N ILE A 533 -2.49 0.69 34.74
CA ILE A 533 -2.51 1.69 33.66
C ILE A 533 -3.36 2.86 34.18
N ARG A 534 -2.85 4.09 34.14
CA ARG A 534 -3.53 5.31 34.55
C ARG A 534 -3.53 6.32 33.41
N TRP A 535 -4.70 6.76 32.98
CA TRP A 535 -4.86 7.72 31.89
C TRP A 535 -5.02 9.15 32.41
N PHE A 536 -4.70 10.12 31.56
CA PHE A 536 -4.72 11.55 31.87
C PHE A 536 -5.30 12.36 30.71
N VAL A 537 -5.99 13.44 31.05
CA VAL A 537 -6.26 14.58 30.16
C VAL A 537 -5.71 15.82 30.87
N GLY A 538 -4.59 16.31 30.36
CA GLY A 538 -3.74 17.29 31.04
C GLY A 538 -2.93 16.67 32.17
N ASP A 539 -2.79 17.42 33.26
CA ASP A 539 -2.06 16.98 34.45
C ASP A 539 -2.98 16.21 35.44
N ASN A 540 -4.28 16.08 35.12
CA ASN A 540 -5.26 15.37 35.94
C ASN A 540 -5.44 13.92 35.44
N PRO A 541 -5.47 12.91 36.32
CA PRO A 541 -5.85 11.56 35.94
C PRO A 541 -7.36 11.49 35.63
N THR A 542 -7.74 10.64 34.68
CA THR A 542 -9.13 10.37 34.30
C THR A 542 -9.60 9.05 34.91
N ALA A 543 -8.88 7.96 34.60
CA ALA A 543 -9.16 6.61 35.04
C ALA A 543 -7.89 5.88 35.50
N THR A 544 -8.03 4.78 36.24
CA THR A 544 -6.92 3.85 36.54
C THR A 544 -7.41 2.41 36.59
N LEU A 545 -6.82 1.57 35.76
CA LEU A 545 -6.99 0.13 35.70
C LEU A 545 -5.86 -0.53 36.49
N HIS A 546 -6.13 -1.20 37.61
CA HIS A 546 -5.11 -2.00 38.31
C HIS A 546 -5.08 -3.43 37.76
N ALA A 547 -3.95 -4.13 37.86
CA ALA A 547 -3.78 -5.50 37.34
C ALA A 547 -4.87 -6.48 37.83
N TYR A 548 -5.37 -6.31 39.06
CA TYR A 548 -6.46 -7.10 39.63
C TYR A 548 -7.81 -6.99 38.90
N ALA A 549 -8.04 -5.96 38.08
CA ALA A 549 -9.24 -5.83 37.25
C ALA A 549 -9.29 -6.87 36.11
N LEU A 550 -8.14 -7.46 35.76
CA LEU A 550 -7.93 -8.40 34.66
C LEU A 550 -7.76 -9.86 35.14
N ALA A 551 -8.25 -10.13 36.36
CA ALA A 551 -8.18 -11.40 37.06
C ALA A 551 -8.80 -12.59 36.28
N PRO A 552 -8.50 -13.84 36.70
CA PRO A 552 -9.08 -15.05 36.12
C PRO A 552 -10.62 -15.05 36.19
N ASN A 553 -11.27 -15.45 35.11
CA ASN A 553 -12.72 -15.61 35.05
C ASN A 553 -13.12 -16.73 34.08
N GLY A 554 -14.18 -17.47 34.39
CA GLY A 554 -14.68 -18.56 33.55
C GLY A 554 -13.63 -19.65 33.27
N ASN A 555 -13.10 -19.66 32.05
CA ASN A 555 -12.12 -20.62 31.54
C ASN A 555 -10.75 -19.98 31.20
N ILE A 556 -10.48 -18.76 31.67
CA ILE A 556 -9.23 -18.03 31.44
C ILE A 556 -8.59 -17.56 32.76
N ASP A 557 -7.26 -17.55 32.78
CA ASP A 557 -6.38 -17.10 33.86
C ASP A 557 -6.09 -15.57 33.76
N TRP A 558 -5.07 -15.10 34.46
CA TRP A 558 -4.61 -13.72 34.46
C TRP A 558 -4.27 -13.18 33.07
N ARG A 559 -4.97 -12.11 32.66
CA ARG A 559 -4.54 -11.22 31.58
C ARG A 559 -3.62 -10.17 32.20
N ARG A 560 -2.36 -10.12 31.77
CA ARG A 560 -1.33 -9.25 32.38
C ARG A 560 -1.32 -7.87 31.73
N ILE A 561 -0.81 -6.88 32.45
CA ILE A 561 -0.44 -5.59 31.85
C ILE A 561 0.84 -5.80 31.02
N SER A 562 0.96 -5.12 29.88
CA SER A 562 1.95 -5.44 28.84
C SER A 562 3.40 -5.43 29.34
N LYS A 563 4.09 -6.56 29.16
CA LYS A 563 5.57 -6.67 29.30
C LYS A 563 6.31 -6.57 27.98
N GLU A 564 5.58 -6.52 26.86
CA GLU A 564 6.15 -6.32 25.54
C GLU A 564 6.83 -4.94 25.44
N PRO A 565 7.91 -4.82 24.64
CA PRO A 565 8.38 -3.51 24.20
C PRO A 565 7.31 -2.85 23.33
N MET A 566 6.76 -1.72 23.79
CA MET A 566 5.68 -1.00 23.13
C MET A 566 6.26 0.00 22.12
N SER A 567 5.76 -0.03 20.89
CA SER A 567 5.98 1.01 19.88
C SER A 567 4.88 2.07 19.95
N MET A 568 5.19 3.31 19.55
CA MET A 568 4.24 4.43 19.53
C MET A 568 3.57 4.55 18.15
N ILE A 569 2.29 4.88 18.12
CA ILE A 569 1.54 5.20 16.89
C ILE A 569 0.76 6.50 17.09
N LEU A 570 0.85 7.38 16.09
CA LEU A 570 0.16 8.66 16.00
C LEU A 570 -0.51 8.68 14.63
N ASN A 571 -1.84 8.62 14.54
CA ASN A 571 -2.56 8.61 13.26
C ASN A 571 -3.76 9.54 13.27
N PHE A 572 -4.17 9.93 12.08
CA PHE A 572 -5.42 10.66 11.89
C PHE A 572 -6.22 9.98 10.78
N GLY A 573 -7.16 9.11 11.16
CA GLY A 573 -7.93 8.30 10.21
C GLY A 573 -9.41 8.65 10.10
N ILE A 574 -10.10 8.00 9.16
CA ILE A 574 -11.55 8.17 8.94
C ILE A 574 -12.21 6.88 8.44
N SER A 575 -13.01 6.22 9.29
CA SER A 575 -13.69 4.97 8.95
C SER A 575 -15.15 4.90 9.40
N ASN A 576 -15.99 4.28 8.56
CA ASN A 576 -17.37 3.92 8.90
C ASN A 576 -17.46 2.82 9.98
N ASN A 577 -16.36 2.13 10.29
CA ASN A 577 -16.32 1.14 11.38
C ASN A 577 -16.17 1.81 12.76
N TRP A 578 -15.62 3.03 12.82
CA TRP A 578 -15.37 3.77 14.06
C TRP A 578 -16.55 4.66 14.43
N ALA A 579 -16.94 5.57 13.53
CA ALA A 579 -17.91 6.62 13.84
C ALA A 579 -18.91 6.85 12.69
N TYR A 580 -20.04 7.46 13.03
CA TYR A 580 -20.90 8.08 12.04
C TYR A 580 -20.19 9.33 11.48
N ILE A 581 -20.01 9.38 10.16
CA ILE A 581 -19.28 10.48 9.51
C ILE A 581 -20.27 11.55 9.04
N ASP A 582 -20.22 12.74 9.66
CA ASP A 582 -21.01 13.91 9.27
C ASP A 582 -20.31 14.72 8.15
N TRP A 583 -20.20 14.08 6.97
CA TRP A 583 -19.48 14.62 5.80
C TRP A 583 -19.72 16.11 5.46
N PRO A 584 -20.95 16.68 5.58
CA PRO A 584 -21.19 18.10 5.26
C PRO A 584 -20.56 19.08 6.25
N SER A 585 -20.09 18.60 7.41
CA SER A 585 -19.55 19.40 8.52
C SER A 585 -18.03 19.25 8.68
N ILE A 586 -17.36 18.50 7.79
CA ILE A 586 -15.90 18.30 7.83
C ILE A 586 -15.23 19.25 6.83
N ASP A 587 -14.59 20.30 7.34
CA ASP A 587 -13.79 21.24 6.55
C ASP A 587 -12.46 20.57 6.16
N PHE A 588 -12.26 20.30 4.86
CA PHE A 588 -11.01 19.73 4.32
C PHE A 588 -10.15 20.79 3.59
N PRO A 589 -8.80 20.71 3.68
CA PRO A 589 -8.03 19.75 4.47
C PRO A 589 -8.06 20.09 5.96
N ALA A 590 -8.11 19.06 6.79
CA ALA A 590 -8.05 19.17 8.25
C ALA A 590 -6.68 18.74 8.77
N VAL A 591 -6.22 19.28 9.89
CA VAL A 591 -4.88 19.01 10.43
C VAL A 591 -4.91 18.64 11.91
N MET A 592 -4.41 17.44 12.22
CA MET A 592 -4.00 17.09 13.57
C MET A 592 -2.58 17.63 13.79
N GLU A 593 -2.40 18.49 14.80
CA GLU A 593 -1.08 19.02 15.16
C GLU A 593 -0.61 18.41 16.48
N ILE A 594 0.65 17.99 16.54
CA ILE A 594 1.31 17.38 17.69
C ILE A 594 2.53 18.24 18.06
N ASP A 595 2.49 18.82 19.24
CA ASP A 595 3.46 19.77 19.80
C ASP A 595 4.69 19.04 20.39
N TYR A 596 4.50 17.88 21.03
CA TYR A 596 5.60 16.98 21.39
C TYR A 596 5.13 15.56 21.71
N VAL A 597 6.07 14.62 21.70
CA VAL A 597 5.99 13.29 22.34
C VAL A 597 7.07 13.19 23.42
N ARG A 598 6.74 12.64 24.59
CA ARG A 598 7.68 12.46 25.72
C ARG A 598 7.47 11.12 26.42
N ILE A 599 8.56 10.40 26.68
CA ILE A 599 8.59 9.17 27.48
C ILE A 599 9.33 9.43 28.79
N TYR A 600 8.67 9.14 29.91
CA TYR A 600 9.26 9.19 31.26
C TYR A 600 9.27 7.79 31.86
N GLN A 601 10.35 7.41 32.56
CA GLN A 601 10.47 6.06 33.15
C GLN A 601 11.02 6.11 34.59
N PRO A 602 10.70 5.10 35.42
CA PRO A 602 11.28 4.98 36.74
C PRO A 602 12.81 4.94 36.64
N ASN A 603 13.49 5.61 37.57
CA ASN A 603 14.90 5.98 37.37
C ASN A 603 15.87 4.79 37.32
N ASP A 604 15.45 3.65 37.86
CA ASP A 604 16.17 2.39 38.01
C ASP A 604 15.84 1.33 36.94
N SER A 605 14.76 1.50 36.19
CA SER A 605 14.18 0.49 35.30
C SER A 605 13.83 1.07 33.92
N VAL A 606 14.79 1.81 33.36
CA VAL A 606 14.73 2.38 32.01
C VAL A 606 14.92 1.31 30.95
N SER A 607 13.99 1.23 30.00
CA SER A 607 14.06 0.37 28.82
C SER A 607 13.54 1.14 27.61
N LEU A 608 14.44 1.43 26.66
CA LEU A 608 14.15 2.07 25.36
C LEU A 608 14.65 1.20 24.20
N THR A 609 14.40 -0.12 24.28
CA THR A 609 14.78 -1.10 23.26
C THR A 609 13.56 -1.86 22.74
N CYS A 610 13.53 -2.14 21.44
CA CYS A 610 12.57 -3.07 20.84
C CYS A 610 12.95 -4.54 21.06
N ASP A 611 14.13 -4.81 21.61
CA ASP A 611 14.65 -6.15 21.91
C ASP A 611 15.14 -6.25 23.38
N PRO A 612 14.24 -6.31 24.39
CA PRO A 612 14.60 -6.67 25.76
C PRO A 612 15.10 -8.12 25.84
N GLN A 613 16.01 -8.40 26.78
CA GLN A 613 16.61 -9.75 26.94
C GLN A 613 15.57 -10.84 27.30
N ASP A 614 14.53 -10.45 28.04
CA ASP A 614 13.44 -11.29 28.52
C ASP A 614 12.21 -11.28 27.59
N TYR A 615 12.05 -10.23 26.77
CA TYR A 615 10.99 -10.08 25.76
C TYR A 615 11.55 -9.81 24.34
N PRO A 616 12.47 -10.64 23.81
CA PRO A 616 13.12 -10.38 22.52
C PRO A 616 12.13 -10.38 21.35
N THR A 617 12.40 -9.59 20.33
CA THR A 617 11.61 -9.49 19.08
C THR A 617 12.47 -9.44 17.81
N TYR A 618 13.74 -9.04 17.88
CA TYR A 618 14.56 -8.71 16.72
C TYR A 618 14.76 -9.89 15.76
N ASP A 619 15.28 -11.01 16.26
CA ASP A 619 15.52 -12.19 15.42
C ASP A 619 14.21 -12.83 14.92
N TYR A 620 13.10 -12.65 15.65
CA TYR A 620 11.77 -13.13 15.26
C TYR A 620 11.16 -12.32 14.11
N ILE A 621 11.23 -10.99 14.18
CA ILE A 621 10.78 -10.10 13.11
C ILE A 621 11.62 -10.36 11.84
N LYS A 622 12.94 -10.52 12.03
CA LYS A 622 13.93 -10.71 10.97
C LYS A 622 13.87 -12.07 10.28
N SER A 623 13.37 -13.13 10.94
CA SER A 623 13.12 -14.42 10.29
C SER A 623 11.81 -14.46 9.49
N HIS A 624 10.93 -13.47 9.67
CA HIS A 624 9.59 -13.43 9.08
C HIS A 624 9.32 -12.24 8.12
N PRO A 625 10.26 -11.84 7.23
CA PRO A 625 10.13 -10.62 6.42
C PRO A 625 8.88 -10.59 5.55
N THR A 626 8.41 -11.73 5.03
CA THR A 626 7.18 -11.77 4.22
C THR A 626 5.95 -11.26 4.96
N ALA A 627 5.89 -11.39 6.29
CA ALA A 627 4.80 -10.86 7.10
C ALA A 627 5.02 -9.39 7.52
N TYR A 628 6.25 -9.00 7.84
CA TYR A 628 6.58 -7.65 8.36
C TYR A 628 6.88 -6.60 7.28
N GLU A 629 7.18 -7.01 6.04
CA GLU A 629 7.54 -6.12 4.92
C GLU A 629 6.44 -5.97 3.87
N ASN A 630 5.48 -6.91 3.78
CA ASN A 630 4.38 -6.86 2.80
C ASN A 630 2.99 -6.90 3.45
N TRP A 631 2.35 -5.72 3.55
CA TRP A 631 1.01 -5.53 4.11
C TRP A 631 -0.13 -6.21 3.34
N ASN A 632 0.11 -6.69 2.10
CA ASN A 632 -0.89 -7.45 1.34
C ASN A 632 -1.18 -8.84 1.96
N HIS A 633 -0.36 -9.31 2.90
CA HIS A 633 -0.61 -10.54 3.64
C HIS A 633 -1.51 -10.27 4.86
N THR A 634 -2.72 -10.81 4.82
CA THR A 634 -3.74 -10.65 5.87
C THR A 634 -3.70 -11.74 6.94
N THR A 635 -2.99 -12.83 6.67
CA THR A 635 -2.79 -13.96 7.60
C THR A 635 -1.34 -14.45 7.56
N TRP A 636 -0.85 -14.96 8.69
CA TRP A 636 0.45 -15.61 8.86
C TRP A 636 0.68 -16.71 7.81
N LYS A 637 -0.37 -17.49 7.55
CA LYS A 637 -0.37 -18.53 6.51
C LYS A 637 -0.26 -17.96 5.10
N SER A 638 -0.85 -16.80 4.81
CA SER A 638 -0.69 -16.15 3.50
C SER A 638 0.72 -15.62 3.27
N ALA A 639 1.43 -15.24 4.33
CA ALA A 639 2.86 -14.87 4.29
C ALA A 639 3.81 -16.09 4.17
N GLY A 640 3.26 -17.31 4.11
CA GLY A 640 4.01 -18.55 3.89
C GLY A 640 4.43 -19.30 5.17
N TYR A 641 4.01 -18.84 6.35
CA TYR A 641 4.43 -19.40 7.64
C TYR A 641 3.38 -20.33 8.26
N SER A 642 3.83 -21.29 9.07
CA SER A 642 2.96 -22.16 9.86
C SER A 642 2.62 -21.53 11.21
N PHE A 643 1.39 -21.77 11.69
CA PHE A 643 1.00 -21.40 13.05
C PHE A 643 1.64 -22.41 14.04
N PRO A 644 2.33 -21.97 15.11
CA PRO A 644 3.02 -22.88 16.03
C PRO A 644 2.06 -23.81 16.78
N LYS A 645 2.45 -25.08 16.97
CA LYS A 645 1.73 -26.00 17.85
C LYS A 645 1.94 -25.70 19.34
N ASN A 646 0.98 -26.07 20.18
CA ASN A 646 1.08 -25.97 21.64
C ASN A 646 0.62 -27.27 22.33
N LYS A 647 0.88 -27.38 23.64
CA LYS A 647 0.59 -28.59 24.43
C LYS A 647 -0.90 -28.95 24.55
N LEU A 648 -1.83 -28.05 24.19
CA LEU A 648 -3.27 -28.31 24.20
C LEU A 648 -3.77 -28.83 22.85
N THR A 649 -3.22 -28.32 21.75
CA THR A 649 -3.52 -28.80 20.38
C THR A 649 -2.73 -30.04 19.98
N GLY A 650 -1.61 -30.29 20.67
CA GLY A 650 -0.77 -31.48 20.56
C GLY A 650 0.56 -31.21 19.86
N CYS A 651 1.63 -31.82 20.36
CA CYS A 651 2.96 -31.81 19.75
C CYS A 651 3.14 -33.02 18.82
#